data_AF-A0A8B8DG93-F1
#
_entry.id   AF-A0A8B8DG93-F1
#
_cell.length_a   1.000
_cell.length_b   1.000
_cell.length_c   1.000
_cell.angle_alpha   90.00
_cell.angle_beta   90.00
_cell.angle_gamma   90.00
#
_symmetry.space_group_name_H-M   'P 1'
#
loop_
_entity.id
_entity.type
_entity.pdbx_description
1 polymer ?
#
loop_
_entity_poly.entity_id
_entity_poly.type
_entity_poly.pdbx_seq_one_letter_code
_entity_poly.pdbx_strand_id
1 'polypeptide(L)'
;MKTNMEGGRVNEDDNHHFSQETLLHKSIKYSRPDLLHQWCMGGPATDVNTGNRWNQTPLHYAALKRNTDVLEMLLQVPGVDVTILDMNGYNVLHSLIYNTLAFDDWERSIQILLRVGLDVNQATKHGYTILHLACRYTNPSCVLRYILESVSGLNITLINNHGENFLHCLIRSMNDRTPVSDELKDRFKLLEDLIKGKLSCCQSEHLLQLFKQQDTNGITPFLLMLSRFDKYRNFNAIKLLKSMSSFGECSSIPDNLGNYPIHYAIACLQKTPSKLLEMLISAGIDINSRNMFEQTTAHLVRVNKKDLTSERTKSIRNIMKTNRLHFDRRDKWGCTPWMYISAFYNDSSLPYLHDISPVSSNLDSTDINGSTALHHAAYHDSPIYIGILLNHGANPYVKDTLGDTPLDTARKHLNLSSENALLKYTNTEKLYDQNQEFMENLYSLKKSSKVRMDMDEFAEELLDRKYRCKSDDDENINRCVRYFVELICHQIEKYDSRFAMSIFQSGSSAEKTKVNAPDEFDFVLCLDKISEFCIVEERTQSRGNRMKVKEFEGHADFLEFFDDTGTFITPTVFMYFHRYLKRALHEPNLWKDENLKNVCYIFETPFLEKDMITTVFMTRLLWIGPWHKQLRIKIDMLPAVKKSAWWPIDPYSVPLMTKEIQDAGCLLMLDTRSEYESFTDDYFKEFISDSIDRIDPKSTDLRISTAPAEVCLMKTFPQKVRDSYALAKLFVELWGTDEITSYMLKNCTFYVMYDLHWNPNKPEDFETTLSVRELTILILQKLLKFNRESCLPRFFLPEVNVFPSDDDIQDRKRQKKDIKFVLKILGLDISLDSDESDDDVYFDDDSDENSDDSN
;
A
#
# COMPACT_ATOMS: atom_id res chain seq x y z
N MET A 1 45.03 15.62 45.16
CA MET A 1 45.97 16.61 44.61
C MET A 1 46.18 16.30 43.13
N LYS A 2 46.13 17.33 42.29
CA LYS A 2 46.25 17.31 40.83
C LYS A 2 47.59 16.74 40.35
N THR A 3 47.57 16.06 39.20
CA THR A 3 48.47 16.35 38.05
C THR A 3 47.87 15.82 36.74
N ASN A 4 47.68 16.76 35.80
CA ASN A 4 47.33 16.59 34.39
C ASN A 4 48.55 16.14 33.56
N MET A 5 48.30 15.45 32.44
CA MET A 5 48.76 15.73 31.05
C MET A 5 48.04 14.70 30.14
N GLU A 6 46.95 15.06 29.45
CA GLU A 6 46.82 15.75 28.15
C GLU A 6 47.23 14.91 26.92
N GLY A 7 46.30 14.81 25.95
CA GLY A 7 46.66 14.70 24.53
C GLY A 7 45.94 13.66 23.66
N GLY A 8 44.61 13.67 23.57
CA GLY A 8 43.87 12.93 22.53
C GLY A 8 42.42 13.39 22.43
N ARG A 9 42.09 14.07 21.33
CA ARG A 9 40.80 14.74 21.07
C ARG A 9 39.60 13.88 21.45
N VAL A 10 38.81 14.38 22.41
CA VAL A 10 37.41 14.01 22.59
C VAL A 10 36.65 14.75 21.50
N ASN A 11 36.09 14.01 20.54
CA ASN A 11 35.08 14.57 19.65
C ASN A 11 33.80 14.74 20.46
N GLU A 12 33.34 15.99 20.60
CA GLU A 12 32.12 16.40 21.29
C GLU A 12 30.87 16.18 20.42
N ASP A 13 30.65 14.97 19.90
CA ASP A 13 29.46 14.63 19.08
C ASP A 13 28.65 13.42 19.59
N ASP A 14 28.91 12.94 20.82
CA ASP A 14 28.06 11.92 21.45
C ASP A 14 26.93 12.61 22.24
N ASN A 15 25.76 12.72 21.61
CA ASN A 15 24.48 13.17 22.19
C ASN A 15 24.15 12.43 23.50
N HIS A 16 24.66 12.95 24.61
CA HIS A 16 24.35 12.57 25.97
C HIS A 16 23.14 13.37 26.46
N HIS A 17 21.93 12.92 26.11
CA HIS A 17 20.73 13.33 26.84
C HIS A 17 19.71 12.18 26.98
N PHE A 18 19.62 11.69 28.22
CA PHE A 18 18.52 10.93 28.85
C PHE A 18 18.34 9.42 28.55
N SER A 19 19.28 8.58 28.98
CA SER A 19 18.97 7.21 29.41
C SER A 19 19.06 7.11 30.95
N GLN A 20 18.01 6.61 31.62
CA GLN A 20 18.08 6.19 33.03
C GLN A 20 18.95 4.91 33.18
N GLU A 21 20.13 4.89 32.57
CA GLU A 21 21.07 3.78 32.67
C GLU A 21 21.77 3.83 34.03
N THR A 22 21.60 2.77 34.83
CA THR A 22 22.35 2.60 36.07
C THR A 22 23.85 2.49 35.79
N LEU A 23 24.68 2.66 36.82
CA LEU A 23 26.12 2.45 36.70
C LEU A 23 26.44 1.07 36.12
N LEU A 24 25.71 0.03 36.55
CA LEU A 24 25.82 -1.33 36.02
C LEU A 24 25.54 -1.43 34.51
N HIS A 25 24.55 -0.70 33.97
CA HIS A 25 24.33 -0.64 32.52
C HIS A 25 25.52 -0.02 31.78
N LYS A 26 26.12 1.03 32.36
CA LYS A 26 27.28 1.71 31.78
C LYS A 26 28.54 0.84 31.82
N SER A 27 28.81 0.10 32.89
CA SER A 27 29.98 -0.81 32.93
C SER A 27 29.86 -1.93 31.89
N ILE A 28 28.66 -2.45 31.65
CA ILE A 28 28.39 -3.43 30.59
C ILE A 28 28.57 -2.79 29.21
N LYS A 29 28.04 -1.58 28.99
CA LYS A 29 28.16 -0.84 27.72
C LYS A 29 29.61 -0.64 27.30
N TYR A 30 30.50 -0.32 28.24
CA TYR A 30 31.91 -0.05 27.97
C TYR A 30 32.81 -1.27 28.16
N SER A 31 32.25 -2.48 28.33
CA SER A 31 32.99 -3.74 28.55
C SER A 31 34.09 -3.62 29.62
N ARG A 32 33.73 -3.09 30.80
CA ARG A 32 34.65 -2.90 31.94
C ARG A 32 34.37 -3.93 33.05
N PRO A 33 34.86 -5.18 32.92
CA PRO A 33 34.60 -6.25 33.89
C PRO A 33 35.10 -5.91 35.30
N ASP A 34 36.19 -5.14 35.41
CA ASP A 34 36.74 -4.68 36.71
C ASP A 34 35.74 -3.84 37.51
N LEU A 35 35.02 -2.94 36.83
CA LEU A 35 33.98 -2.09 37.42
C LEU A 35 32.71 -2.89 37.72
N LEU A 36 32.40 -3.90 36.90
CA LEU A 36 31.28 -4.80 37.12
C LEU A 36 31.48 -5.58 38.43
N HIS A 37 32.65 -6.20 38.63
CA HIS A 37 32.99 -6.90 39.87
C HIS A 37 32.94 -5.98 41.09
N GLN A 38 33.49 -4.76 40.98
CA GLN A 38 33.49 -3.80 42.08
C GLN A 38 32.07 -3.39 42.49
N TRP A 39 31.17 -3.16 41.52
CA TRP A 39 29.80 -2.74 41.81
C TRP A 39 28.87 -3.89 42.22
N CYS A 40 29.15 -5.12 41.77
CA CYS A 40 28.39 -6.30 42.18
C CYS A 40 28.77 -6.81 43.59
N MET A 41 30.02 -6.63 44.03
CA MET A 41 30.55 -7.25 45.27
C MET A 41 30.88 -6.26 46.40
N GLY A 42 30.89 -4.94 46.16
CA GLY A 42 31.31 -3.97 47.19
C GLY A 42 30.97 -2.50 46.96
N GLY A 43 30.09 -2.17 46.01
CA GLY A 43 29.64 -0.79 45.74
C GLY A 43 28.46 -0.35 46.61
N PRO A 44 28.13 0.96 46.65
CA PRO A 44 26.94 1.47 47.35
C PRO A 44 25.68 0.78 46.81
N ALA A 45 24.78 0.37 47.72
CA ALA A 45 23.52 -0.37 47.53
C ALA A 45 22.83 -0.19 46.16
N THR A 46 23.38 -0.81 45.11
CA THR A 46 22.84 -0.75 43.75
C THR A 46 22.17 -2.08 43.53
N ASP A 47 20.84 -2.09 43.47
CA ASP A 47 20.08 -3.29 43.15
C ASP A 47 20.44 -3.75 41.73
N VAL A 48 21.00 -4.96 41.64
CA VAL A 48 21.48 -5.61 40.40
C VAL A 48 20.35 -5.88 39.41
N ASN A 49 19.10 -5.81 39.87
CA ASN A 49 17.89 -6.00 39.07
C ASN A 49 17.25 -4.70 38.61
N THR A 50 17.82 -3.54 38.97
CA THR A 50 17.26 -2.24 38.60
C THR A 50 17.18 -2.12 37.08
N GLY A 51 15.97 -2.03 36.55
CA GLY A 51 15.73 -1.83 35.13
C GLY A 51 16.19 -0.44 34.67
N ASN A 52 16.62 -0.33 33.41
CA ASN A 52 16.69 0.97 32.74
C ASN A 52 15.28 1.47 32.38
N ARG A 53 15.17 2.54 31.58
CA ARG A 53 13.87 3.10 31.14
C ARG A 53 12.96 2.09 30.40
N TRP A 54 13.54 1.05 29.79
CA TRP A 54 12.81 -0.06 29.17
C TRP A 54 12.56 -1.24 30.11
N ASN A 55 12.72 -1.03 31.42
CA ASN A 55 12.69 -2.09 32.43
C ASN A 55 13.67 -3.24 32.14
N GLN A 56 14.69 -3.00 31.31
CA GLN A 56 15.72 -3.98 31.01
C GLN A 56 16.71 -3.98 32.17
N THR A 57 16.89 -5.14 32.79
CA THR A 57 17.91 -5.31 33.83
C THR A 57 19.32 -5.29 33.21
N PRO A 58 20.39 -5.09 34.00
CA PRO A 58 21.76 -5.28 33.55
C PRO A 58 21.97 -6.63 32.83
N LEU A 59 21.26 -7.68 33.24
CA LEU A 59 21.31 -9.00 32.60
C LEU A 59 20.70 -9.00 31.19
N HIS A 60 19.55 -8.34 30.97
CA HIS A 60 19.00 -8.13 29.61
C HIS A 60 19.99 -7.38 28.73
N TYR A 61 20.63 -6.35 29.28
CA TYR A 61 21.58 -5.52 28.56
C TYR A 61 22.88 -6.28 28.22
N ALA A 62 23.37 -7.15 29.11
CA ALA A 62 24.50 -8.03 28.84
C ALA A 62 24.20 -9.01 27.69
N ALA A 63 23.00 -9.60 27.68
CA ALA A 63 22.54 -10.43 26.57
C ALA A 63 22.44 -9.63 25.26
N LEU A 64 21.90 -8.42 25.30
CA LEU A 64 21.81 -7.52 24.15
C LEU A 64 23.19 -7.13 23.58
N LYS A 65 24.20 -7.00 24.46
CA LYS A 65 25.59 -6.65 24.10
C LYS A 65 26.44 -7.86 23.69
N ARG A 66 25.89 -9.08 23.71
CA ARG A 66 26.54 -10.31 23.22
C ARG A 66 27.84 -10.66 23.97
N ASN A 67 27.92 -10.28 25.24
CA ASN A 67 29.09 -10.53 26.06
C ASN A 67 28.82 -11.71 27.01
N THR A 68 29.17 -12.93 26.55
CA THR A 68 28.93 -14.18 27.29
C THR A 68 29.62 -14.19 28.64
N ASP A 69 30.83 -13.62 28.75
CA ASP A 69 31.58 -13.59 30.01
C ASP A 69 30.92 -12.67 31.03
N VAL A 70 30.43 -11.50 30.60
CA VAL A 70 29.67 -10.58 31.45
C VAL A 70 28.31 -11.18 31.83
N LEU A 71 27.66 -11.88 30.91
CA LEU A 71 26.42 -12.61 31.16
C LEU A 71 26.62 -13.67 32.25
N GLU A 72 27.67 -14.48 32.14
CA GLU A 72 28.02 -15.52 33.13
C GLU A 72 28.41 -14.90 34.48
N MET A 73 29.18 -13.81 34.47
CA MET A 73 29.56 -13.08 35.67
C MET A 73 28.34 -12.54 36.42
N LEU A 74 27.38 -11.91 35.73
CA LEU A 74 26.15 -11.41 36.34
C LEU A 74 25.32 -12.54 36.95
N LEU A 75 25.21 -13.69 36.29
CA LEU A 75 24.47 -14.84 36.81
C LEU A 75 25.09 -15.46 38.08
N GLN A 76 26.36 -15.19 38.36
CA GLN A 76 27.02 -15.60 39.60
C GLN A 76 26.81 -14.61 40.76
N VAL A 77 26.28 -13.42 40.49
CA VAL A 77 26.05 -12.38 41.51
C VAL A 77 24.82 -12.75 42.36
N PRO A 78 24.94 -12.80 43.70
CA PRO A 78 23.80 -13.08 44.58
C PRO A 78 22.67 -12.06 44.38
N GLY A 79 21.44 -12.55 44.22
CA GLY A 79 20.24 -11.72 44.11
C GLY A 79 19.85 -11.32 42.68
N VAL A 80 20.59 -11.74 41.65
CA VAL A 80 20.16 -11.55 40.25
C VAL A 80 18.90 -12.35 39.96
N ASP A 81 17.85 -11.66 39.54
CA ASP A 81 16.57 -12.23 39.14
C ASP A 81 16.47 -12.30 37.62
N VAL A 82 16.46 -13.52 37.10
CA VAL A 82 16.34 -13.80 35.67
C VAL A 82 14.89 -13.72 35.16
N THR A 83 13.91 -13.68 36.06
CA THR A 83 12.47 -13.75 35.71
C THR A 83 11.87 -12.39 35.35
N ILE A 84 12.59 -11.30 35.61
CA ILE A 84 12.15 -9.95 35.28
C ILE A 84 11.97 -9.82 33.78
N LEU A 85 10.88 -9.18 33.37
CA LEU A 85 10.58 -8.90 31.98
C LEU A 85 10.76 -7.41 31.68
N ASP A 86 11.24 -7.10 30.49
CA ASP A 86 11.35 -5.72 30.03
C ASP A 86 9.96 -5.13 29.66
N MET A 87 9.92 -3.86 29.24
CA MET A 87 8.68 -3.18 28.84
C MET A 87 7.92 -3.85 27.69
N ASN A 88 8.57 -4.69 26.88
CA ASN A 88 7.95 -5.44 25.80
C ASN A 88 7.58 -6.88 26.23
N GLY A 89 7.80 -7.22 27.50
CA GLY A 89 7.63 -8.57 28.01
C GLY A 89 8.76 -9.51 27.59
N TYR A 90 9.92 -8.99 27.20
CA TYR A 90 11.07 -9.82 26.84
C TYR A 90 11.71 -10.33 28.12
N ASN A 91 12.04 -11.62 28.15
CA ASN A 91 13.03 -12.15 29.07
C ASN A 91 14.44 -12.03 28.46
N VAL A 92 15.46 -12.39 29.23
CA VAL A 92 16.87 -12.31 28.80
C VAL A 92 17.15 -13.16 27.54
N LEU A 93 16.48 -14.31 27.36
CA LEU A 93 16.60 -15.14 26.15
C LEU A 93 16.05 -14.42 24.91
N HIS A 94 14.92 -13.72 25.02
CA HIS A 94 14.39 -12.90 23.93
C HIS A 94 15.37 -11.79 23.55
N SER A 95 15.96 -11.09 24.54
CA SER A 95 16.95 -10.04 24.29
C SER A 95 18.22 -10.56 23.63
N LEU A 96 18.67 -11.77 24.00
CA LEU A 96 19.79 -12.45 23.34
C LEU A 96 19.47 -12.71 21.86
N ILE A 97 18.33 -13.34 21.60
CA ILE A 97 17.93 -13.75 20.24
C ILE A 97 17.66 -12.54 19.35
N TYR A 98 17.02 -11.49 19.89
CA TYR A 98 16.70 -10.26 19.16
C TYR A 98 17.91 -9.60 18.49
N ASN A 99 19.13 -9.82 19.00
CA ASN A 99 20.34 -9.17 18.50
C ASN A 99 21.44 -10.17 18.13
N THR A 100 21.13 -11.36 17.61
CA THR A 100 22.14 -12.35 17.19
C THR A 100 22.53 -12.19 15.72
N LEU A 101 23.35 -11.17 15.42
CA LEU A 101 24.12 -11.12 14.16
C LEU A 101 25.56 -11.52 14.46
N ALA A 102 26.01 -12.69 14.00
CA ALA A 102 27.41 -13.13 13.95
C ALA A 102 28.27 -12.79 15.21
N PHE A 103 28.05 -13.49 16.32
CA PHE A 103 29.05 -13.59 17.39
C PHE A 103 29.25 -15.04 17.79
N ASP A 104 30.48 -15.52 17.93
CA ASP A 104 30.76 -16.96 17.96
C ASP A 104 30.19 -17.70 19.19
N ASP A 105 29.91 -17.00 20.30
CA ASP A 105 29.51 -17.62 21.58
C ASP A 105 28.00 -17.66 21.86
N TRP A 106 27.14 -17.53 20.85
CA TRP A 106 25.68 -17.52 21.06
C TRP A 106 25.17 -18.86 21.62
N GLU A 107 25.76 -19.99 21.24
CA GLU A 107 25.40 -21.32 21.76
C GLU A 107 25.64 -21.40 23.27
N ARG A 108 26.82 -20.96 23.71
CA ARG A 108 27.20 -20.93 25.13
C ARG A 108 26.27 -20.01 25.91
N SER A 109 25.94 -18.83 25.37
CA SER A 109 24.99 -17.91 25.99
C SER A 109 23.59 -18.52 26.16
N ILE A 110 23.06 -19.21 25.14
CA ILE A 110 21.77 -19.91 25.24
C ILE A 110 21.85 -21.01 26.31
N GLN A 111 22.91 -21.84 26.30
CA GLN A 111 23.07 -22.92 27.29
C GLN A 111 23.14 -22.40 28.72
N ILE A 112 23.89 -21.32 28.96
CA ILE A 112 24.01 -20.68 30.27
C ILE A 112 22.62 -20.23 30.74
N LEU A 113 21.87 -19.52 29.89
CA LEU A 113 20.54 -19.01 30.23
C LEU A 113 19.51 -20.11 30.48
N LEU A 114 19.58 -21.22 29.73
CA LEU A 114 18.71 -22.39 29.95
C LEU A 114 18.97 -23.09 31.28
N ARG A 115 20.23 -23.11 31.76
CA ARG A 115 20.58 -23.71 33.07
C ARG A 115 19.96 -22.95 34.24
N VAL A 116 19.63 -21.67 34.08
CA VAL A 116 19.00 -20.85 35.12
C VAL A 116 17.48 -21.05 35.17
N GLY A 117 16.93 -21.98 34.36
CA GLY A 117 15.52 -22.36 34.42
C GLY A 117 14.57 -21.33 33.80
N LEU A 118 15.06 -20.51 32.86
CA LEU A 118 14.21 -19.58 32.12
C LEU A 118 13.15 -20.33 31.31
N ASP A 119 11.93 -19.79 31.31
CA ASP A 119 10.87 -20.32 30.46
C ASP A 119 11.14 -19.99 28.98
N VAL A 120 11.45 -21.03 28.22
CA VAL A 120 11.70 -20.98 26.77
C VAL A 120 10.43 -20.70 25.96
N ASN A 121 9.27 -20.91 26.54
CA ASN A 121 7.96 -20.73 25.92
C ASN A 121 7.29 -19.41 26.32
N GLN A 122 7.94 -18.61 27.18
CA GLN A 122 7.42 -17.32 27.60
C GLN A 122 7.11 -16.48 26.36
N ALA A 123 5.90 -15.93 26.31
CA ALA A 123 5.49 -15.04 25.25
C ALA A 123 5.73 -13.59 25.66
N THR A 124 6.16 -12.76 24.72
CA THR A 124 6.26 -11.31 24.88
C THR A 124 4.86 -10.69 24.92
N LYS A 125 4.75 -9.37 25.15
CA LYS A 125 3.44 -8.66 25.09
C LYS A 125 2.74 -8.81 23.73
N HIS A 126 3.50 -9.05 22.67
CA HIS A 126 2.97 -9.28 21.32
C HIS A 126 2.72 -10.78 21.01
N GLY A 127 2.87 -11.65 22.01
CA GLY A 127 2.70 -13.10 21.86
C GLY A 127 3.89 -13.81 21.20
N TYR A 128 4.98 -13.10 20.90
CA TYR A 128 6.14 -13.74 20.29
C TYR A 128 6.87 -14.60 21.31
N THR A 129 7.27 -15.79 20.91
CA THR A 129 8.20 -16.64 21.66
C THR A 129 9.59 -16.54 21.04
N ILE A 130 10.59 -17.16 21.67
CA ILE A 130 11.95 -17.25 21.13
C ILE A 130 12.00 -17.82 19.70
N LEU A 131 11.10 -18.76 19.35
CA LEU A 131 11.02 -19.32 17.99
C LEU A 131 10.56 -18.29 16.98
N HIS A 132 9.56 -17.49 17.32
CA HIS A 132 9.07 -16.46 16.43
C HIS A 132 10.13 -15.38 16.19
N LEU A 133 10.82 -14.95 17.25
CA LEU A 133 11.91 -13.97 17.13
C LEU A 133 13.08 -14.53 16.31
N ALA A 134 13.46 -15.79 16.55
CA ALA A 134 14.52 -16.47 15.80
C ALA A 134 14.19 -16.60 14.30
N CYS A 135 12.91 -16.57 13.90
CA CYS A 135 12.53 -16.53 12.49
C CYS A 135 12.73 -15.16 11.85
N ARG A 136 12.71 -14.06 12.63
CA ARG A 136 12.60 -12.68 12.12
C ARG A 136 13.89 -11.87 12.19
N TYR A 137 14.70 -12.01 13.24
CA TYR A 137 15.74 -11.02 13.59
C TYR A 137 17.17 -11.58 13.67
N THR A 138 17.46 -12.72 13.03
CA THR A 138 18.76 -13.41 13.17
C THR A 138 19.25 -13.95 11.83
N ASN A 139 20.47 -14.50 11.80
CA ASN A 139 20.90 -15.46 10.77
C ASN A 139 20.16 -16.78 11.07
N PRO A 140 18.92 -16.98 10.59
CA PRO A 140 17.95 -17.80 11.32
C PRO A 140 18.32 -19.25 11.33
N SER A 141 19.03 -19.69 10.29
CA SER A 141 19.13 -21.09 9.98
C SER A 141 19.98 -21.87 10.99
N CYS A 142 20.99 -21.24 11.60
CA CYS A 142 21.82 -21.89 12.63
C CYS A 142 21.19 -21.80 14.02
N VAL A 143 20.78 -20.61 14.46
CA VAL A 143 20.18 -20.40 15.79
C VAL A 143 18.82 -21.08 15.89
N LEU A 144 17.93 -20.91 14.89
CA LEU A 144 16.63 -21.58 14.88
C LEU A 144 16.79 -23.09 14.83
N ARG A 145 17.74 -23.62 14.03
CA ARG A 145 18.07 -25.05 14.03
C ARG A 145 18.50 -25.52 15.41
N TYR A 146 19.43 -24.81 16.05
CA TYR A 146 19.90 -25.15 17.37
C TYR A 146 18.77 -25.13 18.41
N ILE A 147 17.92 -24.09 18.40
CA ILE A 147 16.76 -24.01 19.28
C ILE A 147 15.84 -25.22 19.06
N LEU A 148 15.59 -25.56 17.79
CA LEU A 148 14.76 -26.70 17.42
C LEU A 148 15.40 -28.06 17.76
N GLU A 149 16.72 -28.22 17.72
CA GLU A 149 17.39 -29.51 17.95
C GLU A 149 17.76 -29.74 19.42
N SER A 150 18.17 -28.68 20.11
CA SER A 150 18.91 -28.75 21.38
C SER A 150 18.12 -28.26 22.60
N VAL A 151 17.02 -27.53 22.42
CA VAL A 151 16.26 -26.95 23.55
C VAL A 151 15.14 -27.89 23.98
N SER A 152 15.24 -28.42 25.21
CA SER A 152 14.22 -29.25 25.83
C SER A 152 13.02 -28.44 26.31
N GLY A 153 11.81 -29.00 26.25
CA GLY A 153 10.58 -28.35 26.74
C GLY A 153 9.99 -27.31 25.79
N LEU A 154 10.54 -27.18 24.58
CA LEU A 154 10.09 -26.25 23.55
C LEU A 154 8.68 -26.61 23.03
N ASN A 155 7.75 -25.66 23.10
CA ASN A 155 6.42 -25.78 22.52
C ASN A 155 6.35 -25.05 21.18
N ILE A 156 6.46 -25.82 20.10
CA ILE A 156 6.42 -25.32 18.72
C ILE A 156 5.02 -24.88 18.25
N THR A 157 3.96 -25.24 19.00
CA THR A 157 2.55 -24.99 18.61
C THR A 157 2.02 -23.63 19.05
N LEU A 158 2.79 -22.88 19.83
CA LEU A 158 2.41 -21.56 20.31
C LEU A 158 2.21 -20.58 19.15
N ILE A 159 1.22 -19.70 19.33
CA ILE A 159 0.86 -18.66 18.37
C ILE A 159 1.08 -17.28 18.99
N ASN A 160 1.51 -16.33 18.17
CA ASN A 160 1.59 -14.92 18.56
C ASN A 160 0.20 -14.25 18.51
N ASN A 161 0.16 -12.95 18.82
CA ASN A 161 -1.11 -12.20 18.79
C ASN A 161 -1.71 -12.10 17.37
N HIS A 162 -0.93 -12.36 16.31
CA HIS A 162 -1.40 -12.45 14.93
C HIS A 162 -2.02 -13.82 14.59
N GLY A 163 -2.05 -14.77 15.54
CA GLY A 163 -2.46 -16.15 15.31
C GLY A 163 -1.40 -16.97 14.56
N GLU A 164 -0.20 -16.41 14.37
CA GLU A 164 0.88 -17.03 13.63
C GLU A 164 1.68 -17.95 14.55
N ASN A 165 1.96 -19.17 14.10
CA ASN A 165 3.02 -20.00 14.65
C ASN A 165 4.39 -19.64 14.03
N PHE A 166 5.47 -20.29 14.47
CA PHE A 166 6.80 -19.97 13.96
C PHE A 166 6.98 -20.23 12.45
N LEU A 167 6.25 -21.18 11.83
CA LEU A 167 6.33 -21.43 10.38
C LEU A 167 5.81 -20.25 9.57
N HIS A 168 4.74 -19.60 10.06
CA HIS A 168 4.24 -18.37 9.45
C HIS A 168 5.32 -17.28 9.44
N CYS A 169 6.01 -17.07 10.57
CA CYS A 169 7.09 -16.08 10.67
C CYS A 169 8.30 -16.47 9.82
N LEU A 170 8.68 -17.75 9.80
CA LEU A 170 9.78 -18.27 8.98
C LEU A 170 9.54 -18.05 7.49
N ILE A 171 8.33 -18.31 7.00
CA ILE A 171 7.99 -18.12 5.59
C ILE A 171 7.90 -16.63 5.25
N ARG A 172 7.38 -15.79 6.16
CA ARG A 172 7.38 -14.32 5.98
C ARG A 172 8.81 -13.76 5.90
N SER A 173 9.73 -14.26 6.70
CA SER A 173 11.11 -13.78 6.72
C SER A 173 11.95 -14.23 5.51
N MET A 174 11.47 -15.16 4.69
CA MET A 174 12.09 -15.53 3.41
C MET A 174 11.83 -14.50 2.30
N ASN A 175 11.14 -13.40 2.58
CA ASN A 175 10.61 -12.49 1.56
C ASN A 175 11.57 -11.40 1.07
N ASP A 176 12.73 -11.23 1.69
CA ASP A 176 13.60 -10.10 1.40
C ASP A 176 13.99 -10.03 -0.08
N ARG A 177 13.79 -8.88 -0.75
CA ARG A 177 14.10 -8.72 -2.19
C ARG A 177 15.60 -8.71 -2.47
N THR A 178 16.42 -8.97 -1.46
CA THR A 178 17.84 -9.21 -1.60
C THR A 178 18.10 -10.35 -2.59
N PRO A 179 19.22 -10.29 -3.34
CA PRO A 179 19.68 -11.41 -4.17
C PRO A 179 19.75 -12.68 -3.33
N VAL A 180 19.70 -13.86 -3.96
CA VAL A 180 19.73 -15.16 -3.26
C VAL A 180 21.01 -15.26 -2.41
N SER A 181 20.92 -14.81 -1.16
CA SER A 181 21.97 -14.90 -0.16
C SER A 181 22.07 -16.34 0.31
N ASP A 182 23.23 -16.71 0.84
CA ASP A 182 23.40 -18.02 1.45
C ASP A 182 22.44 -18.21 2.64
N GLU A 183 22.13 -17.13 3.37
CA GLU A 183 21.13 -17.14 4.44
C GLU A 183 19.74 -17.57 3.96
N LEU A 184 19.27 -17.05 2.82
CA LEU A 184 17.98 -17.43 2.26
C LEU A 184 17.99 -18.91 1.85
N LYS A 185 19.07 -19.40 1.25
CA LYS A 185 19.24 -20.84 0.92
C LYS A 185 19.17 -21.69 2.19
N ASP A 186 19.80 -21.24 3.27
CA ASP A 186 19.81 -21.94 4.54
C ASP A 186 18.43 -21.96 5.19
N ARG A 187 17.64 -20.88 5.07
CA ARG A 187 16.24 -20.85 5.56
C ARG A 187 15.39 -21.85 4.79
N PHE A 188 15.52 -21.89 3.45
CA PHE A 188 14.87 -22.92 2.63
C PHE A 188 15.31 -24.33 3.01
N LYS A 189 16.59 -24.51 3.30
CA LYS A 189 17.16 -25.79 3.71
C LYS A 189 16.59 -26.24 5.05
N LEU A 190 16.48 -25.34 6.02
CA LEU A 190 15.86 -25.59 7.31
C LEU A 190 14.40 -25.99 7.16
N LEU A 191 13.63 -25.26 6.35
CA LEU A 191 12.23 -25.61 6.07
C LEU A 191 12.11 -26.98 5.37
N GLU A 192 13.02 -27.30 4.45
CA GLU A 192 13.09 -28.61 3.79
C GLU A 192 13.40 -29.73 4.80
N ASP A 193 14.33 -29.51 5.72
CA ASP A 193 14.71 -30.47 6.75
C ASP A 193 13.60 -30.66 7.80
N LEU A 194 12.86 -29.60 8.14
CA LEU A 194 11.63 -29.65 8.96
C LEU A 194 10.59 -30.55 8.30
N ILE A 195 10.25 -30.27 7.04
CA ILE A 195 9.27 -31.04 6.26
C ILE A 195 9.65 -32.51 6.11
N LYS A 196 10.95 -32.80 5.96
CA LYS A 196 11.45 -34.16 5.87
C LYS A 196 11.58 -34.87 7.22
N GLY A 197 11.21 -34.22 8.32
CA GLY A 197 11.29 -34.79 9.67
C GLY A 197 12.72 -35.10 10.11
N LYS A 198 13.72 -34.36 9.61
CA LYS A 198 15.12 -34.56 10.00
C LYS A 198 15.46 -33.94 11.36
N LEU A 199 14.61 -33.04 11.86
CA LEU A 199 14.77 -32.34 13.11
C LEU A 199 14.03 -33.11 14.21
N SER A 200 14.72 -33.36 15.33
CA SER A 200 14.23 -34.18 16.45
C SER A 200 12.97 -33.62 17.14
N CYS A 201 12.74 -32.31 17.08
CA CYS A 201 11.60 -31.65 17.74
C CYS A 201 10.25 -31.84 17.05
N CYS A 202 10.21 -32.23 15.79
CA CYS A 202 8.99 -32.25 15.00
C CYS A 202 8.60 -33.67 14.62
N GLN A 203 7.72 -34.29 15.43
CA GLN A 203 6.97 -35.45 14.95
C GLN A 203 6.10 -35.04 13.75
N SER A 204 5.88 -35.95 12.80
CA SER A 204 5.14 -35.67 11.56
C SER A 204 3.74 -35.11 11.81
N GLU A 205 3.09 -35.53 12.91
CA GLU A 205 1.75 -35.08 13.29
C GLU A 205 1.74 -33.61 13.75
N HIS A 206 2.66 -33.20 14.63
CA HIS A 206 2.77 -31.81 15.06
C HIS A 206 3.11 -30.88 13.89
N LEU A 207 3.98 -31.31 12.98
CA LEU A 207 4.31 -30.52 11.80
C LEU A 207 3.10 -30.30 10.89
N LEU A 208 2.27 -31.33 10.70
CA LEU A 208 1.03 -31.22 9.96
C LEU A 208 0.05 -30.24 10.64
N GLN A 209 -0.11 -30.32 11.96
CA GLN A 209 -0.93 -29.37 12.72
C GLN A 209 -0.45 -27.92 12.52
N LEU A 210 0.87 -27.69 12.55
CA LEU A 210 1.43 -26.36 12.30
C LEU A 210 1.12 -25.82 10.90
N PHE A 211 1.20 -26.66 9.87
CA PHE A 211 0.86 -26.27 8.50
C PHE A 211 -0.65 -26.06 8.28
N LYS A 212 -1.51 -26.61 9.14
CA LYS A 212 -2.96 -26.43 9.09
C LYS A 212 -3.44 -25.24 9.92
N GLN A 213 -2.66 -24.79 10.90
CA GLN A 213 -3.01 -23.66 11.76
C GLN A 213 -3.22 -22.40 10.93
N GLN A 214 -4.35 -21.74 11.13
CA GLN A 214 -4.67 -20.48 10.46
C GLN A 214 -4.30 -19.28 11.34
N ASP A 215 -3.71 -18.25 10.72
CA ASP A 215 -3.53 -16.95 11.36
C ASP A 215 -4.85 -16.18 11.49
N THR A 216 -4.80 -14.98 12.05
CA THR A 216 -5.99 -14.10 12.22
C THR A 216 -6.73 -13.76 10.93
N ASN A 217 -6.13 -13.94 9.75
CA ASN A 217 -6.76 -13.75 8.44
C ASN A 217 -7.21 -15.07 7.79
N GLY A 218 -7.13 -16.20 8.51
CA GLY A 218 -7.40 -17.52 7.97
C GLY A 218 -6.24 -18.11 7.17
N ILE A 219 -5.10 -17.43 7.07
CA ILE A 219 -3.99 -17.86 6.21
C ILE A 219 -3.18 -18.92 6.95
N THR A 220 -2.97 -20.07 6.31
CA THR A 220 -2.06 -21.11 6.82
C THR A 220 -0.62 -20.86 6.37
N PRO A 221 0.42 -21.48 6.98
CA PRO A 221 1.78 -21.40 6.47
C PRO A 221 1.85 -21.89 5.02
N PHE A 222 1.02 -22.87 4.67
CA PHE A 222 0.92 -23.40 3.31
C PHE A 222 0.38 -22.38 2.31
N LEU A 223 -0.72 -21.68 2.63
CA LEU A 223 -1.26 -20.61 1.79
C LEU A 223 -0.27 -19.45 1.65
N LEU A 224 0.34 -19.05 2.77
CA LEU A 224 1.35 -18.00 2.81
C LEU A 224 2.53 -18.34 1.89
N MET A 225 2.99 -19.58 1.94
CA MET A 225 4.06 -20.11 1.09
C MET A 225 3.74 -19.93 -0.40
N LEU A 226 2.51 -20.23 -0.83
CA LEU A 226 2.09 -20.06 -2.22
C LEU A 226 1.97 -18.59 -2.65
N SER A 227 1.61 -17.70 -1.72
CA SER A 227 1.46 -16.27 -1.99
C SER A 227 2.78 -15.52 -2.18
N ARG A 228 3.91 -16.07 -1.70
CA ARG A 228 5.19 -15.33 -1.57
C ARG A 228 6.32 -15.80 -2.47
N PHE A 229 6.17 -16.90 -3.21
CA PHE A 229 7.26 -17.40 -4.06
C PHE A 229 7.27 -16.80 -5.49
N ASP A 230 8.36 -16.11 -5.82
CA ASP A 230 8.71 -15.59 -7.15
C ASP A 230 9.43 -16.65 -8.01
N LYS A 231 9.59 -16.42 -9.32
CA LYS A 231 10.32 -17.17 -10.36
C LYS A 231 11.52 -17.98 -9.85
N TYR A 232 12.43 -17.40 -9.06
CA TYR A 232 13.59 -18.12 -8.49
C TYR A 232 13.27 -18.97 -7.25
N ARG A 233 12.30 -18.54 -6.43
CA ARG A 233 11.86 -19.23 -5.21
C ARG A 233 10.85 -20.36 -5.51
N ASN A 234 10.19 -20.29 -6.65
CA ASN A 234 9.19 -21.26 -7.08
C ASN A 234 9.75 -22.66 -7.40
N PHE A 235 11.02 -22.76 -7.84
CA PHE A 235 11.69 -24.06 -7.97
C PHE A 235 11.84 -24.74 -6.60
N ASN A 236 12.27 -23.97 -5.59
CA ASN A 236 12.42 -24.45 -4.22
C ASN A 236 11.05 -24.77 -3.60
N ALA A 237 10.03 -23.95 -3.86
CA ALA A 237 8.65 -24.23 -3.46
C ALA A 237 8.18 -25.59 -3.98
N ILE A 238 8.29 -25.84 -5.30
CA ILE A 238 7.90 -27.12 -5.91
C ILE A 238 8.70 -28.28 -5.30
N LYS A 239 10.00 -28.10 -5.09
CA LYS A 239 10.85 -29.11 -4.44
C LYS A 239 10.37 -29.42 -3.02
N LEU A 240 10.05 -28.38 -2.26
CA LEU A 240 9.56 -28.46 -0.89
C LEU A 240 8.20 -29.17 -0.81
N LEU A 241 7.29 -28.81 -1.71
CA LEU A 241 5.96 -29.41 -1.82
C LEU A 241 6.03 -30.90 -2.17
N LYS A 242 6.95 -31.30 -3.05
CA LYS A 242 7.19 -32.72 -3.34
C LYS A 242 7.68 -33.51 -2.14
N SER A 243 8.35 -32.86 -1.18
CA SER A 243 8.78 -33.53 0.05
C SER A 243 7.71 -33.59 1.14
N MET A 244 6.57 -32.89 0.99
CA MET A 244 5.47 -32.96 1.94
C MET A 244 4.58 -34.17 1.62
N SER A 245 4.67 -35.25 2.39
CA SER A 245 3.77 -36.42 2.25
C SER A 245 2.31 -36.08 2.57
N SER A 246 2.07 -35.10 3.44
CA SER A 246 0.76 -34.59 3.88
C SER A 246 0.22 -33.43 3.02
N PHE A 247 0.80 -33.22 1.83
CA PHE A 247 0.49 -32.12 0.92
C PHE A 247 -1.02 -31.96 0.62
N GLY A 248 -1.75 -33.06 0.44
CA GLY A 248 -3.18 -33.02 0.13
C GLY A 248 -4.03 -32.40 1.26
N GLU A 249 -3.71 -32.69 2.52
CA GLU A 249 -4.54 -32.26 3.66
C GLU A 249 -4.45 -30.74 3.90
N CYS A 250 -3.24 -30.16 3.88
CA CYS A 250 -3.05 -28.71 4.03
C CYS A 250 -3.67 -27.92 2.88
N SER A 251 -3.80 -28.57 1.72
CA SER A 251 -4.24 -27.92 0.49
C SER A 251 -5.77 -27.69 0.41
N SER A 252 -6.51 -28.23 1.38
CA SER A 252 -7.97 -28.15 1.48
C SER A 252 -8.48 -27.04 2.40
N ILE A 253 -7.59 -26.27 3.05
CA ILE A 253 -7.96 -25.23 4.00
C ILE A 253 -7.92 -23.86 3.29
N PRO A 254 -9.05 -23.14 3.17
CA PRO A 254 -9.07 -21.80 2.58
C PRO A 254 -8.72 -20.70 3.61
N ASP A 255 -8.45 -19.48 3.13
CA ASP A 255 -8.40 -18.29 3.99
C ASP A 255 -9.81 -17.86 4.49
N ASN A 256 -9.89 -16.78 5.27
CA ASN A 256 -11.18 -16.26 5.75
C ASN A 256 -12.10 -15.78 4.60
N LEU A 257 -11.55 -15.49 3.42
CA LEU A 257 -12.31 -15.11 2.23
C LEU A 257 -12.69 -16.34 1.39
N GLY A 258 -12.43 -17.56 1.85
CA GLY A 258 -12.71 -18.79 1.12
C GLY A 258 -11.71 -19.11 0.00
N ASN A 259 -10.59 -18.41 -0.09
CA ASN A 259 -9.57 -18.65 -1.10
C ASN A 259 -8.71 -19.86 -0.74
N TYR A 260 -8.92 -20.94 -1.46
CA TYR A 260 -8.06 -22.12 -1.48
C TYR A 260 -6.68 -21.86 -2.13
N PRO A 261 -5.69 -22.74 -1.88
CA PRO A 261 -4.37 -22.71 -2.52
C PRO A 261 -4.37 -22.52 -4.03
N ILE A 262 -5.36 -23.09 -4.73
CA ILE A 262 -5.50 -22.96 -6.17
C ILE A 262 -5.81 -21.52 -6.59
N HIS A 263 -6.60 -20.77 -5.81
CA HIS A 263 -6.88 -19.36 -6.05
C HIS A 263 -5.62 -18.50 -5.91
N TYR A 264 -4.81 -18.74 -4.87
CA TYR A 264 -3.51 -18.10 -4.72
C TYR A 264 -2.56 -18.46 -5.86
N ALA A 265 -2.45 -19.76 -6.20
CA ALA A 265 -1.56 -20.21 -7.27
C ALA A 265 -1.90 -19.56 -8.61
N ILE A 266 -3.20 -19.34 -8.90
CA ILE A 266 -3.72 -18.68 -10.10
C ILE A 266 -3.56 -17.16 -10.06
N ALA A 267 -3.92 -16.50 -8.96
CA ALA A 267 -3.76 -15.05 -8.81
C ALA A 267 -2.28 -14.64 -8.84
N CYS A 268 -1.39 -15.48 -8.31
CA CYS A 268 0.06 -15.31 -8.32
C CYS A 268 0.72 -15.69 -9.67
N LEU A 269 -0.03 -16.11 -10.71
CA LEU A 269 0.53 -16.64 -11.96
C LEU A 269 1.45 -15.70 -12.73
N GLN A 270 1.59 -14.44 -12.31
CA GLN A 270 2.72 -13.62 -12.73
C GLN A 270 4.07 -14.31 -12.44
N LYS A 271 4.12 -15.22 -11.46
CA LYS A 271 5.34 -15.83 -10.93
C LYS A 271 5.30 -17.36 -10.87
N THR A 272 4.13 -17.99 -10.76
CA THR A 272 3.96 -19.43 -10.47
C THR A 272 4.24 -20.39 -11.66
N PRO A 273 4.95 -21.53 -11.50
CA PRO A 273 5.19 -22.49 -12.58
C PRO A 273 4.01 -23.44 -12.83
N SER A 274 3.78 -23.88 -14.07
CA SER A 274 2.75 -24.89 -14.50
C SER A 274 2.67 -26.08 -13.56
N LYS A 275 3.85 -26.58 -13.19
CA LYS A 275 4.03 -27.79 -12.40
C LYS A 275 3.41 -27.68 -11.01
N LEU A 276 3.34 -26.48 -10.44
CA LEU A 276 2.68 -26.26 -9.16
C LEU A 276 1.18 -26.46 -9.27
N LEU A 277 0.55 -25.91 -10.31
CA LEU A 277 -0.89 -26.12 -10.55
C LEU A 277 -1.21 -27.59 -10.81
N GLU A 278 -0.40 -28.28 -11.62
CA GLU A 278 -0.56 -29.72 -11.85
C GLU A 278 -0.42 -30.54 -10.56
N MET A 279 0.54 -30.19 -9.70
CA MET A 279 0.70 -30.84 -8.40
C MET A 279 -0.51 -30.62 -7.49
N LEU A 280 -1.00 -29.38 -7.37
CA LEU A 280 -2.17 -29.05 -6.56
C LEU A 280 -3.43 -29.82 -7.03
N ILE A 281 -3.65 -29.91 -8.35
CA ILE A 281 -4.73 -30.70 -8.94
C ILE A 281 -4.53 -32.19 -8.65
N SER A 282 -3.31 -32.70 -8.79
CA SER A 282 -2.98 -34.11 -8.49
C SER A 282 -3.11 -34.45 -7.01
N ALA A 283 -3.05 -33.45 -6.13
CA ALA A 283 -3.31 -33.59 -4.70
C ALA A 283 -4.79 -33.76 -4.35
N GLY A 284 -5.68 -33.62 -5.33
CA GLY A 284 -7.13 -33.71 -5.13
C GLY A 284 -7.82 -32.38 -4.83
N ILE A 285 -7.15 -31.24 -5.01
CA ILE A 285 -7.82 -29.93 -4.89
C ILE A 285 -8.79 -29.76 -6.05
N ASP A 286 -10.04 -29.45 -5.74
CA ASP A 286 -11.02 -29.07 -6.75
C ASP A 286 -10.64 -27.71 -7.36
N ILE A 287 -10.23 -27.73 -8.62
CA ILE A 287 -9.88 -26.54 -9.39
C ILE A 287 -11.07 -25.59 -9.55
N ASN A 288 -12.31 -26.07 -9.38
CA ASN A 288 -13.54 -25.28 -9.45
C ASN A 288 -14.10 -24.94 -8.06
N SER A 289 -13.31 -25.11 -6.99
CA SER A 289 -13.65 -24.61 -5.66
C SER A 289 -14.08 -23.15 -5.72
N ARG A 290 -15.04 -22.78 -4.87
CA ARG A 290 -15.62 -21.44 -4.81
C ARG A 290 -15.18 -20.73 -3.54
N ASN A 291 -14.75 -19.49 -3.67
CA ASN A 291 -14.47 -18.62 -2.53
C ASN A 291 -15.77 -18.02 -1.95
N MET A 292 -15.66 -17.11 -0.97
CA MET A 292 -16.84 -16.49 -0.33
C MET A 292 -17.70 -15.65 -1.28
N PHE A 293 -17.12 -15.19 -2.38
CA PHE A 293 -17.81 -14.43 -3.43
C PHE A 293 -18.38 -15.36 -4.51
N GLU A 294 -18.36 -16.67 -4.26
CA GLU A 294 -18.75 -17.72 -5.19
C GLU A 294 -17.89 -17.80 -6.47
N GLN A 295 -16.75 -17.09 -6.48
CA GLN A 295 -15.82 -17.08 -7.59
C GLN A 295 -15.04 -18.39 -7.63
N THR A 296 -14.98 -18.98 -8.83
CA THR A 296 -14.09 -20.10 -9.13
C THR A 296 -12.71 -19.58 -9.52
N THR A 297 -11.73 -20.49 -9.56
CA THR A 297 -10.42 -20.26 -10.16
C THR A 297 -10.46 -19.60 -11.54
N ALA A 298 -11.46 -19.92 -12.38
CA ALA A 298 -11.60 -19.33 -13.72
C ALA A 298 -11.87 -17.82 -13.67
N HIS A 299 -12.58 -17.32 -12.65
CA HIS A 299 -12.85 -15.88 -12.47
C HIS A 299 -11.57 -15.09 -12.14
N LEU A 300 -10.61 -15.73 -11.46
CA LEU A 300 -9.38 -15.08 -11.00
C LEU A 300 -8.24 -15.11 -12.02
N VAL A 301 -8.47 -15.69 -13.20
CA VAL A 301 -7.46 -15.72 -14.27
C VAL A 301 -7.14 -14.29 -14.70
N ARG A 302 -5.89 -13.87 -14.49
CA ARG A 302 -5.36 -12.57 -14.93
C ARG A 302 -4.14 -12.75 -15.81
N VAL A 303 -4.11 -12.04 -16.94
CA VAL A 303 -2.97 -12.03 -17.86
C VAL A 303 -2.41 -10.61 -17.92
N ASN A 304 -1.08 -10.48 -17.81
CA ASN A 304 -0.40 -9.17 -17.77
C ASN A 304 0.58 -9.06 -18.95
N LYS A 305 0.68 -7.85 -19.51
CA LYS A 305 1.45 -7.43 -20.68
C LYS A 305 2.96 -7.73 -20.62
N LYS A 306 3.54 -7.92 -19.43
CA LYS A 306 5.00 -8.09 -19.26
C LYS A 306 5.54 -9.51 -19.45
N ASP A 307 4.69 -10.54 -19.56
CA ASP A 307 5.13 -11.95 -19.44
C ASP A 307 4.75 -12.89 -20.60
N LEU A 308 4.32 -12.34 -21.73
CA LEU A 308 3.65 -13.08 -22.81
C LEU A 308 4.52 -14.07 -23.58
N THR A 309 5.84 -13.99 -23.47
CA THR A 309 6.79 -14.88 -24.15
C THR A 309 7.17 -16.12 -23.31
N SER A 310 6.66 -16.27 -22.09
CA SER A 310 7.14 -17.27 -21.13
C SER A 310 6.33 -18.57 -21.08
N GLU A 311 6.90 -19.65 -20.50
CA GLU A 311 6.20 -20.91 -20.16
C GLU A 311 4.88 -20.70 -19.37
N ARG A 312 4.72 -19.51 -18.75
CA ARG A 312 3.49 -19.00 -18.10
C ARG A 312 2.25 -19.16 -18.99
N THR A 313 2.30 -18.63 -20.21
CA THR A 313 1.15 -18.62 -21.13
C THR A 313 0.82 -20.03 -21.61
N LYS A 314 1.83 -20.89 -21.78
CA LYS A 314 1.64 -22.31 -22.14
C LYS A 314 0.90 -23.08 -21.05
N SER A 315 1.17 -22.77 -19.78
CA SER A 315 0.59 -23.44 -18.62
C SER A 315 -0.90 -23.12 -18.43
N ILE A 316 -1.24 -21.83 -18.49
CA ILE A 316 -2.63 -21.35 -18.48
C ILE A 316 -3.39 -21.94 -19.67
N ARG A 317 -2.78 -21.89 -20.87
CA ARG A 317 -3.33 -22.49 -22.08
C ARG A 317 -3.55 -24.00 -21.92
N ASN A 318 -2.63 -24.74 -21.29
CA ASN A 318 -2.79 -26.19 -21.09
C ASN A 318 -3.96 -26.50 -20.15
N ILE A 319 -4.04 -25.80 -19.01
CA ILE A 319 -5.14 -25.98 -18.05
C ILE A 319 -6.48 -25.63 -18.70
N MET A 320 -6.55 -24.53 -19.43
CA MET A 320 -7.75 -24.16 -20.19
C MET A 320 -8.10 -25.18 -21.27
N LYS A 321 -7.11 -25.73 -22.00
CA LYS A 321 -7.31 -26.79 -23.00
C LYS A 321 -7.80 -28.12 -22.41
N THR A 322 -7.52 -28.40 -21.14
CA THR A 322 -7.99 -29.64 -20.51
C THR A 322 -9.50 -29.68 -20.22
N ASN A 323 -10.26 -28.61 -20.50
CA ASN A 323 -11.70 -28.47 -20.16
C ASN A 323 -12.02 -28.70 -18.67
N ARG A 324 -11.04 -28.55 -17.77
CA ARG A 324 -11.23 -28.74 -16.33
C ARG A 324 -11.79 -27.50 -15.62
N LEU A 325 -11.67 -26.32 -16.23
CA LEU A 325 -12.19 -25.06 -15.71
C LEU A 325 -13.60 -24.81 -16.25
N HIS A 326 -14.54 -24.49 -15.36
CA HIS A 326 -15.89 -24.13 -15.77
C HIS A 326 -16.04 -22.62 -16.00
N PHE A 327 -16.26 -22.22 -17.26
CA PHE A 327 -16.46 -20.84 -17.70
C PHE A 327 -17.92 -20.37 -17.67
N ASP A 328 -18.86 -21.25 -17.37
CA ASP A 328 -20.30 -20.95 -17.26
C ASP A 328 -20.77 -20.77 -15.81
N ARG A 329 -19.87 -21.00 -14.84
CA ARG A 329 -20.18 -20.79 -13.43
C ARG A 329 -20.36 -19.30 -13.18
N ARG A 330 -21.35 -18.99 -12.37
CA ARG A 330 -21.66 -17.63 -11.94
C ARG A 330 -21.13 -17.40 -10.54
N ASP A 331 -20.65 -16.20 -10.27
CA ASP A 331 -20.32 -15.75 -8.91
C ASP A 331 -21.56 -15.14 -8.21
N LYS A 332 -21.34 -14.47 -7.07
CA LYS A 332 -22.39 -13.82 -6.26
C LYS A 332 -23.20 -12.77 -7.05
N TRP A 333 -22.63 -12.19 -8.10
CA TRP A 333 -23.26 -11.19 -8.96
C TRP A 333 -23.80 -11.76 -10.25
N GLY A 334 -23.82 -13.08 -10.41
CA GLY A 334 -24.21 -13.69 -11.67
C GLY A 334 -23.14 -13.59 -12.75
N CYS A 335 -21.96 -13.01 -12.46
CA CYS A 335 -20.93 -12.80 -13.45
C CYS A 335 -20.26 -14.14 -13.81
N THR A 336 -19.98 -14.33 -15.09
CA THR A 336 -19.21 -15.49 -15.56
C THR A 336 -17.72 -15.12 -15.71
N PRO A 337 -16.79 -16.09 -15.72
CA PRO A 337 -15.39 -15.85 -16.05
C PRO A 337 -15.17 -15.07 -17.35
N TRP A 338 -16.03 -15.26 -18.36
CA TRP A 338 -15.96 -14.50 -19.61
C TRP A 338 -16.19 -13.00 -19.43
N MET A 339 -17.00 -12.58 -18.47
CA MET A 339 -17.20 -11.15 -18.16
C MET A 339 -15.92 -10.53 -17.57
N TYR A 340 -15.27 -11.22 -16.62
CA TYR A 340 -13.98 -10.81 -16.08
C TYR A 340 -12.88 -10.75 -17.14
N ILE A 341 -12.86 -11.72 -18.07
CA ILE A 341 -11.91 -11.73 -19.19
C ILE A 341 -12.14 -10.55 -20.14
N SER A 342 -13.41 -10.19 -20.37
CA SER A 342 -13.79 -9.10 -21.26
C SER A 342 -13.35 -7.73 -20.73
N ALA A 343 -13.15 -7.60 -19.42
CA ALA A 343 -12.69 -6.37 -18.76
C ALA A 343 -11.19 -6.09 -18.90
N PHE A 344 -10.41 -6.96 -19.55
CA PHE A 344 -9.00 -6.71 -19.82
C PHE A 344 -8.81 -5.86 -21.09
N TYR A 345 -8.03 -4.78 -21.01
CA TYR A 345 -7.83 -3.82 -22.10
C TYR A 345 -6.94 -4.37 -23.23
N ASN A 346 -7.22 -3.92 -24.47
CA ASN A 346 -6.54 -4.16 -25.77
C ASN A 346 -5.09 -4.67 -25.73
N ASP A 347 -4.92 -5.94 -25.36
CA ASP A 347 -3.65 -6.64 -25.48
C ASP A 347 -3.73 -7.57 -26.70
N SER A 348 -3.22 -7.10 -27.83
CA SER A 348 -3.10 -7.85 -29.09
C SER A 348 -2.23 -9.11 -28.98
N SER A 349 -1.57 -9.30 -27.84
CA SER A 349 -0.69 -10.42 -27.53
C SER A 349 -1.39 -11.64 -26.90
N LEU A 350 -2.73 -11.63 -26.79
CA LEU A 350 -3.53 -12.75 -26.26
C LEU A 350 -4.23 -13.63 -27.32
N PRO A 351 -3.55 -14.13 -28.39
CA PRO A 351 -4.17 -14.90 -29.45
C PRO A 351 -4.59 -16.33 -29.03
N TYR A 352 -4.50 -16.71 -27.76
CA TYR A 352 -4.85 -18.07 -27.31
C TYR A 352 -6.27 -18.23 -26.80
N LEU A 353 -7.01 -17.13 -26.54
CA LEU A 353 -8.46 -17.23 -26.32
C LEU A 353 -9.22 -17.56 -27.62
N HIS A 354 -8.57 -17.45 -28.79
CA HIS A 354 -9.06 -18.04 -30.03
C HIS A 354 -9.10 -19.59 -29.99
N ASP A 355 -8.19 -20.23 -29.25
CA ASP A 355 -8.16 -21.70 -29.09
C ASP A 355 -9.12 -22.20 -28.00
N ILE A 356 -9.48 -21.33 -27.05
CA ILE A 356 -10.44 -21.64 -25.98
C ILE A 356 -11.79 -21.46 -26.61
N SER A 357 -12.20 -22.51 -27.32
CA SER A 357 -13.48 -22.59 -27.97
C SER A 357 -14.57 -22.26 -26.93
N PRO A 358 -15.21 -21.08 -26.99
CA PRO A 358 -16.37 -20.77 -26.18
C PRO A 358 -17.57 -21.61 -26.62
N VAL A 359 -17.39 -22.53 -27.58
CA VAL A 359 -18.42 -23.38 -28.18
C VAL A 359 -19.16 -24.25 -27.16
N SER A 360 -18.57 -24.49 -25.98
CA SER A 360 -19.28 -25.18 -24.88
C SER A 360 -19.93 -24.24 -23.85
N SER A 361 -19.65 -22.93 -23.91
CA SER A 361 -20.14 -21.93 -22.96
C SER A 361 -21.25 -21.07 -23.53
N ASN A 362 -22.23 -20.74 -22.68
CA ASN A 362 -23.29 -19.81 -23.03
C ASN A 362 -22.81 -18.36 -22.88
N LEU A 363 -22.30 -17.79 -23.97
CA LEU A 363 -21.79 -16.41 -24.03
C LEU A 363 -22.85 -15.33 -23.75
N ASP A 364 -24.13 -15.66 -23.90
CA ASP A 364 -25.26 -14.76 -23.64
C ASP A 364 -25.78 -14.88 -22.20
N SER A 365 -25.07 -15.61 -21.33
CA SER A 365 -25.33 -15.57 -19.89
C SER A 365 -25.21 -14.14 -19.36
N THR A 366 -26.18 -13.74 -18.54
CA THR A 366 -26.22 -12.40 -17.94
C THR A 366 -25.86 -12.42 -16.47
N ASP A 367 -25.28 -11.32 -16.00
CA ASP A 367 -25.15 -11.00 -14.58
C ASP A 367 -26.49 -10.56 -13.97
N ILE A 368 -26.48 -10.15 -12.70
CA ILE A 368 -27.66 -9.64 -11.97
C ILE A 368 -28.28 -8.39 -12.61
N ASN A 369 -27.51 -7.65 -13.41
CA ASN A 369 -27.94 -6.43 -14.11
C ASN A 369 -28.31 -6.72 -15.58
N GLY A 370 -28.47 -8.00 -15.96
CA GLY A 370 -28.83 -8.36 -17.33
C GLY A 370 -27.68 -8.18 -18.34
N SER A 371 -26.47 -7.84 -17.91
CA SER A 371 -25.34 -7.56 -18.80
C SER A 371 -24.62 -8.84 -19.20
N THR A 372 -24.32 -8.99 -20.48
CA THR A 372 -23.56 -10.12 -21.07
C THR A 372 -22.07 -9.82 -21.16
N ALA A 373 -21.23 -10.81 -21.48
CA ALA A 373 -19.80 -10.58 -21.72
C ALA A 373 -19.53 -9.49 -22.78
N LEU A 374 -20.41 -9.32 -23.77
CA LEU A 374 -20.32 -8.24 -24.76
C LEU A 374 -20.55 -6.84 -24.14
N HIS A 375 -21.46 -6.69 -23.18
CA HIS A 375 -21.64 -5.42 -22.46
C HIS A 375 -20.39 -5.06 -21.68
N HIS A 376 -19.79 -6.04 -20.99
CA HIS A 376 -18.53 -5.84 -20.26
C HIS A 376 -17.38 -5.46 -21.22
N ALA A 377 -17.24 -6.15 -22.36
CA ALA A 377 -16.24 -5.82 -23.36
C ALA A 377 -16.45 -4.41 -23.96
N ALA A 378 -17.70 -4.02 -24.20
CA ALA A 378 -18.07 -2.69 -24.67
C ALA A 378 -17.78 -1.58 -23.64
N TYR A 379 -18.02 -1.86 -22.35
CA TYR A 379 -17.74 -0.93 -21.25
C TYR A 379 -16.23 -0.69 -21.02
N HIS A 380 -15.38 -1.69 -21.27
CA HIS A 380 -13.93 -1.59 -21.07
C HIS A 380 -13.12 -1.18 -22.30
N ASP A 381 -13.79 -0.77 -23.37
CA ASP A 381 -13.22 -0.49 -24.69
C ASP A 381 -12.33 -1.62 -25.27
N SER A 382 -12.84 -2.86 -25.26
CA SER A 382 -12.12 -4.08 -25.64
C SER A 382 -12.58 -4.70 -26.99
N PRO A 383 -12.28 -4.09 -28.15
CA PRO A 383 -12.66 -4.57 -29.48
C PRO A 383 -12.16 -5.98 -29.82
N ILE A 384 -11.02 -6.42 -29.26
CA ILE A 384 -10.50 -7.78 -29.47
C ILE A 384 -11.49 -8.82 -28.92
N TYR A 385 -11.97 -8.62 -27.69
CA TYR A 385 -12.91 -9.54 -27.05
C TYR A 385 -14.29 -9.48 -27.69
N ILE A 386 -14.72 -8.30 -28.14
CA ILE A 386 -15.94 -8.17 -28.96
C ILE A 386 -15.83 -9.05 -30.20
N GLY A 387 -14.72 -8.96 -30.94
CA GLY A 387 -14.49 -9.81 -32.12
C GLY A 387 -14.46 -11.31 -31.78
N ILE A 388 -13.83 -11.72 -30.68
CA ILE A 388 -13.81 -13.12 -30.23
C ILE A 388 -15.22 -13.61 -29.90
N LEU A 389 -15.98 -12.86 -29.10
CA LEU A 389 -17.32 -13.23 -28.65
C LEU A 389 -18.30 -13.34 -29.83
N LEU A 390 -18.30 -12.36 -30.73
CA LEU A 390 -19.19 -12.35 -31.91
C LEU A 390 -18.88 -13.47 -32.90
N ASN A 391 -17.59 -13.75 -33.15
CA ASN A 391 -17.18 -14.87 -34.00
C ASN A 391 -17.62 -16.24 -33.46
N HIS A 392 -17.88 -16.33 -32.16
CA HIS A 392 -18.37 -17.55 -31.50
C HIS A 392 -19.87 -17.50 -31.20
N GLY A 393 -20.61 -16.57 -31.80
CA GLY A 393 -22.07 -16.57 -31.78
C GLY A 393 -22.73 -15.82 -30.62
N ALA A 394 -21.99 -14.98 -29.88
CA ALA A 394 -22.61 -14.09 -28.89
C ALA A 394 -23.59 -13.12 -29.56
N ASN A 395 -24.74 -12.88 -28.92
CA ASN A 395 -25.80 -12.04 -29.45
C ASN A 395 -25.55 -10.54 -29.11
N PRO A 396 -25.31 -9.67 -30.11
CA PRO A 396 -25.07 -8.24 -29.88
C PRO A 396 -26.33 -7.42 -29.57
N TYR A 397 -27.52 -8.05 -29.52
CA TYR A 397 -28.80 -7.37 -29.31
C TYR A 397 -29.44 -7.65 -27.95
N VAL A 398 -28.76 -8.37 -27.06
CA VAL A 398 -29.23 -8.57 -25.68
C VAL A 398 -29.32 -7.22 -24.99
N LYS A 399 -30.41 -6.97 -24.26
CA LYS A 399 -30.62 -5.75 -23.49
C LYS A 399 -30.42 -6.02 -22.00
N ASP A 400 -29.67 -5.15 -21.34
CA ASP A 400 -29.50 -5.16 -19.90
C ASP A 400 -30.69 -4.56 -19.15
N THR A 401 -30.58 -4.40 -17.82
CA THR A 401 -31.65 -3.81 -16.99
C THR A 401 -31.90 -2.31 -17.27
N LEU A 402 -30.95 -1.60 -17.88
CA LEU A 402 -31.15 -0.22 -18.35
C LEU A 402 -31.78 -0.17 -19.75
N GLY A 403 -31.98 -1.33 -20.38
CA GLY A 403 -32.49 -1.45 -21.74
C GLY A 403 -31.42 -1.26 -22.82
N ASP A 404 -30.15 -1.20 -22.43
CA ASP A 404 -29.02 -0.96 -23.32
C ASP A 404 -28.56 -2.24 -23.98
N THR A 405 -28.23 -2.17 -25.26
CA THR A 405 -27.42 -3.19 -25.93
C THR A 405 -25.93 -2.97 -25.64
N PRO A 406 -25.04 -3.93 -25.98
CA PRO A 406 -23.60 -3.70 -25.96
C PRO A 406 -23.17 -2.46 -26.76
N LEU A 407 -23.83 -2.18 -27.89
CA LEU A 407 -23.53 -0.98 -28.70
C LEU A 407 -23.94 0.31 -27.96
N ASP A 408 -25.10 0.31 -27.32
CA ASP A 408 -25.56 1.44 -26.51
C ASP A 408 -24.61 1.67 -25.33
N THR A 409 -24.13 0.60 -24.69
CA THR A 409 -23.11 0.66 -23.63
C THR A 409 -21.82 1.31 -24.12
N ALA A 410 -21.28 0.88 -25.27
CA ALA A 410 -20.07 1.47 -25.85
C ALA A 410 -20.24 2.98 -26.11
N ARG A 411 -21.39 3.38 -26.65
CA ARG A 411 -21.72 4.78 -26.93
C ARG A 411 -21.86 5.62 -25.67
N LYS A 412 -22.59 5.12 -24.67
CA LYS A 412 -22.80 5.82 -23.39
C LYS A 412 -21.49 6.12 -22.68
N HIS A 413 -20.53 5.20 -22.74
CA HIS A 413 -19.22 5.35 -22.09
C HIS A 413 -18.14 5.98 -22.99
N LEU A 414 -18.48 6.32 -24.24
CA LEU A 414 -17.59 6.94 -25.24
C LEU A 414 -16.41 6.02 -25.64
N ASN A 415 -16.66 4.72 -25.74
CA ASN A 415 -15.67 3.69 -26.07
C ASN A 415 -15.66 3.41 -27.58
N LEU A 416 -14.94 4.27 -28.32
CA LEU A 416 -14.98 4.30 -29.78
C LEU A 416 -14.44 3.02 -30.43
N SER A 417 -13.41 2.39 -29.85
CA SER A 417 -12.80 1.19 -30.45
C SER A 417 -13.82 0.05 -30.47
N SER A 418 -14.57 -0.08 -29.39
CA SER A 418 -15.64 -1.08 -29.20
C SER A 418 -16.89 -0.76 -30.00
N GLU A 419 -17.30 0.51 -30.06
CA GLU A 419 -18.38 0.95 -30.95
C GLU A 419 -18.09 0.54 -32.39
N ASN A 420 -16.90 0.86 -32.90
CA ASN A 420 -16.47 0.49 -34.24
C ASN A 420 -16.43 -1.02 -34.47
N ALA A 421 -16.01 -1.80 -33.46
CA ALA A 421 -16.00 -3.26 -33.54
C ALA A 421 -17.43 -3.84 -33.64
N LEU A 422 -18.38 -3.31 -32.86
CA LEU A 422 -19.78 -3.75 -32.87
C LEU A 422 -20.52 -3.36 -34.16
N LEU A 423 -20.29 -2.15 -34.68
CA LEU A 423 -20.90 -1.68 -35.93
C LEU A 423 -20.48 -2.52 -37.15
N LYS A 424 -19.21 -2.97 -37.20
CA LYS A 424 -18.71 -3.85 -38.27
C LYS A 424 -19.47 -5.18 -38.37
N TYR A 425 -19.98 -5.71 -37.25
CA TYR A 425 -20.69 -6.98 -37.23
C TYR A 425 -22.20 -6.84 -37.38
N THR A 426 -22.78 -5.75 -36.91
CA THR A 426 -24.24 -5.55 -36.90
C THR A 426 -24.82 -5.07 -38.23
N ASN A 427 -23.97 -4.83 -39.25
CA ASN A 427 -24.38 -4.33 -40.58
C ASN A 427 -25.32 -3.11 -40.54
N THR A 428 -25.26 -2.34 -39.45
CA THR A 428 -26.04 -1.11 -39.33
C THR A 428 -25.37 -0.01 -40.13
N GLU A 429 -25.91 0.29 -41.31
CA GLU A 429 -25.58 1.53 -42.03
C GLU A 429 -25.91 2.74 -41.15
N LYS A 430 -24.87 3.56 -40.91
CA LYS A 430 -24.85 4.92 -40.34
C LYS A 430 -26.12 5.40 -39.58
N LEU A 431 -26.04 5.37 -38.25
CA LEU A 431 -26.51 6.48 -37.43
C LEU A 431 -25.29 7.34 -37.07
N TYR A 432 -25.34 8.63 -37.40
CA TYR A 432 -24.18 9.52 -37.45
C TYR A 432 -24.55 10.78 -36.65
N ASP A 433 -24.69 10.66 -35.33
CA ASP A 433 -25.61 11.60 -34.65
C ASP A 433 -24.99 12.64 -33.72
N GLN A 434 -23.83 12.42 -33.08
CA GLN A 434 -23.10 13.46 -32.28
C GLN A 434 -21.86 12.88 -31.58
N ASN A 435 -21.95 11.67 -31.04
CA ASN A 435 -20.84 11.02 -30.32
C ASN A 435 -19.61 10.80 -31.20
N GLN A 436 -19.81 10.45 -32.46
CA GLN A 436 -18.71 10.23 -33.39
C GLN A 436 -17.96 11.53 -33.70
N GLU A 437 -18.69 12.63 -33.94
CA GLU A 437 -18.10 13.95 -34.18
C GLU A 437 -17.33 14.44 -32.94
N PHE A 438 -17.94 14.35 -31.75
CA PHE A 438 -17.28 14.68 -30.49
C PHE A 438 -15.99 13.88 -30.29
N MET A 439 -16.02 12.55 -30.53
CA MET A 439 -14.85 11.69 -30.38
C MET A 439 -13.79 11.95 -31.46
N GLU A 440 -14.19 12.20 -32.71
CA GLU A 440 -13.28 12.59 -33.80
C GLU A 440 -12.55 13.89 -33.45
N ASN A 441 -13.26 14.88 -32.91
CA ASN A 441 -12.67 16.12 -32.41
C ASN A 441 -11.75 15.88 -31.20
N LEU A 442 -12.16 15.04 -30.24
CA LEU A 442 -11.32 14.68 -29.08
C LEU A 442 -10.01 14.00 -29.51
N TYR A 443 -10.06 13.08 -30.48
CA TYR A 443 -8.86 12.43 -31.03
C TYR A 443 -8.05 13.35 -31.94
N SER A 444 -8.68 14.25 -32.69
CA SER A 444 -7.97 15.24 -33.52
C SER A 444 -7.15 16.19 -32.66
N LEU A 445 -7.67 16.59 -31.49
CA LEU A 445 -6.97 17.38 -30.47
C LEU A 445 -5.71 16.68 -29.92
N LYS A 446 -5.74 15.35 -29.78
CA LYS A 446 -4.55 14.58 -29.38
C LYS A 446 -3.47 14.55 -30.45
N LYS A 447 -3.84 14.62 -31.73
CA LYS A 447 -2.92 14.46 -32.88
C LYS A 447 -2.50 15.77 -33.54
N SER A 448 -3.30 16.83 -33.42
CA SER A 448 -3.11 18.12 -34.11
C SER A 448 -3.81 19.26 -33.37
N SER A 449 -3.44 20.51 -33.65
CA SER A 449 -4.12 21.70 -33.10
C SER A 449 -5.36 22.14 -33.91
N LYS A 450 -5.86 21.31 -34.84
CA LYS A 450 -7.02 21.69 -35.69
C LYS A 450 -8.31 21.20 -35.06
N VAL A 451 -9.15 22.15 -34.66
CA VAL A 451 -10.50 21.92 -34.14
C VAL A 451 -11.48 22.34 -35.23
N ARG A 452 -12.47 21.50 -35.52
CA ARG A 452 -13.52 21.79 -36.51
C ARG A 452 -14.75 22.49 -35.91
N MET A 453 -14.72 22.76 -34.60
CA MET A 453 -15.83 23.24 -33.77
C MET A 453 -15.39 24.43 -32.92
N ASP A 454 -16.35 25.20 -32.39
CA ASP A 454 -16.09 26.22 -31.38
C ASP A 454 -15.53 25.57 -30.10
N MET A 455 -14.44 26.15 -29.58
CA MET A 455 -13.76 25.64 -28.39
C MET A 455 -14.57 25.88 -27.11
N ASP A 456 -15.41 26.91 -27.07
CA ASP A 456 -16.31 27.13 -25.93
C ASP A 456 -17.41 26.06 -25.90
N GLU A 457 -18.02 25.77 -27.05
CA GLU A 457 -19.01 24.68 -27.20
C GLU A 457 -18.40 23.31 -26.85
N PHE A 458 -17.19 23.02 -27.34
CA PHE A 458 -16.48 21.78 -27.02
C PHE A 458 -16.20 21.63 -25.53
N ALA A 459 -15.80 22.73 -24.87
CA ALA A 459 -15.50 22.73 -23.44
C ALA A 459 -16.76 22.43 -22.61
N GLU A 460 -17.89 23.05 -22.94
CA GLU A 460 -19.17 22.77 -22.27
C GLU A 460 -19.63 21.33 -22.50
N GLU A 461 -19.55 20.83 -23.74
CA GLU A 461 -19.92 19.45 -24.04
C GLU A 461 -19.01 18.44 -23.32
N LEU A 462 -17.70 18.71 -23.24
CA LEU A 462 -16.75 17.87 -22.51
C LEU A 462 -17.07 17.85 -21.01
N LEU A 463 -17.41 19.00 -20.41
CA LEU A 463 -17.81 19.10 -19.01
C LEU A 463 -19.13 18.36 -18.76
N ASP A 464 -20.12 18.52 -19.62
CA ASP A 464 -21.41 17.83 -19.48
C ASP A 464 -21.19 16.31 -19.51
N ARG A 465 -20.41 15.81 -20.46
CA ARG A 465 -20.20 14.36 -20.64
C ARG A 465 -19.26 13.72 -19.63
N LYS A 466 -18.27 14.44 -19.11
CA LYS A 466 -17.20 13.86 -18.26
C LYS A 466 -17.18 14.40 -16.83
N TYR A 467 -17.98 15.39 -16.48
CA TYR A 467 -17.99 15.99 -15.15
C TYR A 467 -19.40 16.17 -14.56
N ARG A 468 -20.31 16.85 -15.27
CA ARG A 468 -21.64 17.21 -14.74
C ARG A 468 -22.65 16.06 -14.83
N CYS A 469 -22.56 15.20 -15.85
CA CYS A 469 -23.39 14.00 -15.95
C CYS A 469 -22.97 12.97 -14.88
N LYS A 470 -23.84 12.77 -13.88
CA LYS A 470 -23.68 11.75 -12.83
C LYS A 470 -24.85 10.80 -12.89
N SER A 471 -24.57 9.50 -12.83
CA SER A 471 -25.58 8.45 -12.81
C SER A 471 -26.06 8.17 -11.38
N ASP A 472 -27.24 7.56 -11.22
CA ASP A 472 -27.68 7.02 -9.93
C ASP A 472 -26.68 5.99 -9.36
N ASP A 473 -25.97 5.29 -10.24
CA ASP A 473 -24.92 4.33 -9.87
C ASP A 473 -23.73 5.06 -9.24
N ASP A 474 -23.37 6.25 -9.72
CA ASP A 474 -22.30 7.07 -9.15
C ASP A 474 -22.61 7.46 -7.70
N GLU A 475 -23.85 7.89 -7.43
CA GLU A 475 -24.29 8.24 -6.07
C GLU A 475 -24.28 7.01 -5.14
N ASN A 476 -24.70 5.86 -5.66
CA ASN A 476 -24.68 4.59 -4.93
C ASN A 476 -23.25 4.15 -4.62
N ILE A 477 -22.30 4.31 -5.54
CA ILE A 477 -20.88 4.04 -5.31
C ILE A 477 -20.36 4.94 -4.19
N ASN A 478 -20.61 6.25 -4.26
CA ASN A 478 -20.17 7.20 -3.21
C ASN A 478 -20.70 6.79 -1.82
N ARG A 479 -21.99 6.46 -1.72
CA ARG A 479 -22.62 6.00 -0.47
C ARG A 479 -22.02 4.69 0.03
N CYS A 480 -21.86 3.71 -0.88
CA CYS A 480 -21.35 2.38 -0.54
C CYS A 480 -19.89 2.43 -0.08
N VAL A 481 -19.03 3.17 -0.78
CA VAL A 481 -17.61 3.30 -0.43
C VAL A 481 -17.44 3.98 0.93
N ARG A 482 -18.21 5.04 1.19
CA ARG A 482 -18.21 5.68 2.50
C ARG A 482 -18.65 4.71 3.61
N TYR A 483 -19.76 4.01 3.40
CA TYR A 483 -20.28 3.03 4.37
C TYR A 483 -19.29 1.88 4.61
N PHE A 484 -18.60 1.40 3.56
CA PHE A 484 -17.54 0.41 3.67
C PHE A 484 -16.41 0.86 4.60
N VAL A 485 -15.95 2.11 4.46
CA VAL A 485 -14.91 2.66 5.34
C VAL A 485 -15.45 2.83 6.78
N GLU A 486 -16.70 3.27 6.95
CA GLU A 486 -17.38 3.34 8.26
C GLU A 486 -17.43 1.97 8.96
N LEU A 487 -17.77 0.91 8.23
CA LEU A 487 -17.75 -0.46 8.76
C LEU A 487 -16.36 -0.92 9.17
N ILE A 488 -15.33 -0.63 8.37
CA ILE A 488 -13.95 -0.95 8.70
C ILE A 488 -13.54 -0.24 9.99
N CYS A 489 -13.80 1.05 10.12
CA CYS A 489 -13.47 1.84 11.32
C CYS A 489 -14.14 1.25 12.56
N HIS A 490 -15.44 0.92 12.47
CA HIS A 490 -16.17 0.29 13.56
C HIS A 490 -15.62 -1.10 13.92
N GLN A 491 -15.17 -1.86 12.92
CA GLN A 491 -14.55 -3.17 13.15
C GLN A 491 -13.17 -3.05 13.81
N ILE A 492 -12.38 -2.05 13.45
CA ILE A 492 -11.09 -1.74 14.11
C ILE A 492 -11.32 -1.35 15.58
N GLU A 493 -12.31 -0.50 15.86
CA GLU A 493 -12.67 -0.11 17.23
C GLU A 493 -13.05 -1.31 18.11
N LYS A 494 -13.70 -2.34 17.54
CA LYS A 494 -14.00 -3.60 18.25
C LYS A 494 -12.75 -4.41 18.60
N TYR A 495 -11.70 -4.34 17.78
CA TYR A 495 -10.43 -5.01 18.09
C TYR A 495 -9.68 -4.28 19.20
N ASP A 496 -9.70 -2.95 19.15
CA ASP A 496 -9.00 -2.09 20.08
C ASP A 496 -9.72 -0.75 20.19
N SER A 497 -10.39 -0.53 21.31
CA SER A 497 -11.23 0.65 21.53
C SER A 497 -10.44 1.96 21.52
N ARG A 498 -9.10 1.93 21.61
CA ARG A 498 -8.20 3.09 21.51
C ARG A 498 -8.15 3.65 20.09
N PHE A 499 -8.48 2.84 19.08
CA PHE A 499 -8.56 3.21 17.68
C PHE A 499 -9.97 3.63 17.25
N ALA A 500 -10.82 4.08 18.19
CA ALA A 500 -12.07 4.75 17.81
C ALA A 500 -11.74 5.98 16.94
N MET A 501 -12.41 6.09 15.79
CA MET A 501 -12.04 7.07 14.77
C MET A 501 -13.23 7.64 14.01
N SER A 502 -13.12 8.92 13.66
CA SER A 502 -14.02 9.61 12.74
C SER A 502 -13.43 9.64 11.33
N ILE A 503 -14.32 9.69 10.34
CA ILE A 503 -13.94 9.63 8.93
C ILE A 503 -14.11 11.01 8.30
N PHE A 504 -13.03 11.51 7.72
CA PHE A 504 -13.03 12.69 6.87
C PHE A 504 -12.71 12.28 5.43
N GLN A 505 -13.64 12.50 4.50
CA GLN A 505 -13.38 12.25 3.08
C GLN A 505 -12.67 13.47 2.47
N SER A 506 -11.58 13.24 1.75
CA SER A 506 -10.82 14.26 1.03
C SER A 506 -10.76 13.98 -0.48
N GLY A 507 -9.98 14.79 -1.20
CA GLY A 507 -9.76 14.62 -2.63
C GLY A 507 -10.97 14.99 -3.49
N SER A 508 -10.85 14.72 -4.80
CA SER A 508 -11.78 15.25 -5.80
C SER A 508 -13.25 14.80 -5.61
N SER A 509 -13.47 13.60 -5.08
CA SER A 509 -14.82 13.11 -4.77
C SER A 509 -15.46 13.91 -3.62
N ALA A 510 -14.71 14.21 -2.56
CA ALA A 510 -15.21 15.05 -1.46
C ALA A 510 -15.39 16.51 -1.86
N GLU A 511 -14.51 17.02 -2.72
CA GLU A 511 -14.51 18.40 -3.25
C GLU A 511 -15.62 18.64 -4.28
N LYS A 512 -16.33 17.59 -4.72
CA LYS A 512 -17.30 17.60 -5.84
C LYS A 512 -16.67 18.00 -7.17
N THR A 513 -15.40 17.66 -7.38
CA THR A 513 -14.61 17.95 -8.59
C THR A 513 -14.14 16.68 -9.31
N LYS A 514 -14.68 15.51 -8.94
CA LYS A 514 -14.36 14.23 -9.59
C LYS A 514 -14.86 14.22 -11.03
N VAL A 515 -13.90 14.20 -11.96
CA VAL A 515 -14.10 13.98 -13.39
C VAL A 515 -14.05 12.49 -13.69
N ASN A 516 -14.68 12.07 -14.80
CA ASN A 516 -14.89 10.68 -15.19
C ASN A 516 -15.65 9.87 -14.12
N ALA A 517 -15.42 8.55 -14.09
CA ALA A 517 -16.06 7.63 -13.16
C ALA A 517 -15.59 7.86 -11.71
N PRO A 518 -16.40 7.51 -10.69
CA PRO A 518 -15.99 7.54 -9.28
C PRO A 518 -15.09 6.34 -8.95
N ASP A 519 -13.88 6.33 -9.49
CA ASP A 519 -12.90 5.23 -9.40
C ASP A 519 -11.82 5.45 -8.31
N GLU A 520 -11.87 6.57 -7.58
CA GLU A 520 -10.90 6.90 -6.54
C GLU A 520 -11.54 7.68 -5.39
N PHE A 521 -11.18 7.31 -4.16
CA PHE A 521 -11.66 7.91 -2.93
C PHE A 521 -10.52 8.05 -1.92
N ASP A 522 -10.39 9.25 -1.35
CA ASP A 522 -9.42 9.53 -0.29
C ASP A 522 -10.14 9.72 1.04
N PHE A 523 -9.70 9.01 2.06
CA PHE A 523 -10.21 9.10 3.42
C PHE A 523 -9.08 9.35 4.42
N VAL A 524 -9.27 10.35 5.25
CA VAL A 524 -8.48 10.58 6.44
C VAL A 524 -9.23 10.03 7.65
N LEU A 525 -8.60 9.12 8.35
CA LEU A 525 -9.16 8.41 9.49
C LEU A 525 -8.61 9.04 10.77
N CYS A 526 -9.44 9.84 11.43
CA CYS A 526 -9.05 10.67 12.56
C CYS A 526 -9.12 9.85 13.85
N LEU A 527 -7.97 9.60 14.48
CA LEU A 527 -7.84 8.86 15.74
C LEU A 527 -8.31 9.73 16.91
N ASP A 528 -9.62 9.89 17.05
CA ASP A 528 -10.25 10.88 17.93
C ASP A 528 -9.83 10.68 19.39
N LYS A 529 -9.89 9.44 19.91
CA LYS A 529 -9.50 9.17 21.29
C LYS A 529 -8.03 9.49 21.55
N ILE A 530 -7.12 9.09 20.67
CA ILE A 530 -5.70 9.43 20.81
C ILE A 530 -5.51 10.96 20.78
N SER A 531 -6.26 11.66 19.94
CA SER A 531 -6.20 13.12 19.82
C SER A 531 -6.65 13.87 21.09
N GLU A 532 -7.64 13.36 21.81
CA GLU A 532 -8.16 14.00 23.03
C GLU A 532 -7.08 14.16 24.11
N PHE A 533 -6.13 13.23 24.17
CA PHE A 533 -5.08 13.19 25.18
C PHE A 533 -3.81 13.94 24.80
N CYS A 534 -3.75 14.52 23.59
CA CYS A 534 -2.53 15.11 23.06
C CYS A 534 -2.64 16.63 22.89
N ILE A 535 -1.52 17.33 23.07
CA ILE A 535 -1.27 18.69 22.62
C ILE A 535 -0.28 18.68 21.47
N VAL A 536 -0.36 19.70 20.62
CA VAL A 536 0.60 19.89 19.53
C VAL A 536 1.74 20.74 20.04
N GLU A 537 2.96 20.27 19.82
CA GLU A 537 4.19 20.99 20.06
C GLU A 537 4.75 21.44 18.70
N GLU A 538 4.73 22.75 18.48
CA GLU A 538 5.22 23.38 17.26
C GLU A 538 6.73 23.54 17.35
N ARG A 539 7.44 23.14 16.28
CA ARG A 539 8.89 23.30 16.20
C ARG A 539 9.24 24.53 15.37
N THR A 540 10.08 25.39 15.93
CA THR A 540 10.56 26.62 15.28
C THR A 540 11.69 26.39 14.26
N GLN A 541 12.30 25.20 14.22
CA GLN A 541 13.54 24.96 13.46
C GLN A 541 13.62 23.63 12.67
N SER A 542 12.62 22.72 12.71
CA SER A 542 12.65 21.46 11.94
C SER A 542 11.41 21.26 11.08
N ARG A 543 11.54 20.45 10.01
CA ARG A 543 10.45 20.08 9.09
C ARG A 543 9.51 19.05 9.76
N GLY A 544 8.61 19.48 10.65
CA GLY A 544 7.58 18.58 11.20
C GLY A 544 6.99 19.06 12.53
N ASN A 545 5.73 18.71 12.79
CA ASN A 545 5.09 18.95 14.09
C ASN A 545 5.13 17.67 14.94
N ARG A 546 5.07 17.84 16.26
CA ARG A 546 5.00 16.72 17.21
C ARG A 546 3.76 16.82 18.07
N MET A 547 3.38 15.70 18.67
CA MET A 547 2.34 15.67 19.68
C MET A 547 2.89 15.16 21.01
N LYS A 548 2.43 15.77 22.10
CA LYS A 548 2.75 15.39 23.48
C LYS A 548 1.50 15.07 24.27
N VAL A 549 1.58 14.14 25.22
CA VAL A 549 0.48 13.87 26.17
C VAL A 549 0.20 15.11 27.04
N LYS A 550 -1.09 15.40 27.30
CA LYS A 550 -1.55 16.47 28.21
C LYS A 550 -1.16 16.21 29.66
N GLU A 551 -1.59 15.08 30.22
CA GLU A 551 -1.33 14.60 31.58
C GLU A 551 -1.35 13.06 31.61
N PHE A 552 -0.47 12.44 32.39
CA PHE A 552 -0.31 10.97 32.42
C PHE A 552 -1.26 10.25 33.41
N GLU A 553 -1.88 10.96 34.34
CA GLU A 553 -2.69 10.35 35.39
C GLU A 553 -4.00 9.75 34.83
N GLY A 554 -4.18 8.43 34.99
CA GLY A 554 -5.41 7.72 34.61
C GLY A 554 -5.42 7.06 33.21
N HIS A 555 -4.32 7.12 32.46
CA HIS A 555 -4.28 6.69 31.05
C HIS A 555 -3.17 5.68 30.71
N ALA A 556 -2.93 4.70 31.60
CA ALA A 556 -1.88 3.69 31.44
C ALA A 556 -1.98 2.91 30.11
N ASP A 557 -3.19 2.72 29.58
CA ASP A 557 -3.44 1.93 28.37
C ASP A 557 -2.92 2.59 27.08
N PHE A 558 -2.57 3.89 27.08
CA PHE A 558 -2.06 4.59 25.90
C PHE A 558 -0.55 4.79 25.92
N LEU A 559 0.12 4.48 27.03
CA LEU A 559 1.54 4.75 27.24
C LEU A 559 2.45 4.14 26.16
N GLU A 560 2.06 3.00 25.57
CA GLU A 560 2.86 2.37 24.51
C GLU A 560 2.95 3.20 23.22
N PHE A 561 2.07 4.20 23.03
CA PHE A 561 2.08 5.09 21.87
C PHE A 561 2.94 6.35 22.09
N PHE A 562 3.59 6.48 23.25
CA PHE A 562 4.40 7.63 23.59
C PHE A 562 5.78 7.20 24.06
N ASP A 563 6.78 8.05 23.85
CA ASP A 563 8.11 7.86 24.41
C ASP A 563 8.16 8.31 25.88
N ASP A 564 9.33 8.13 26.50
CA ASP A 564 9.55 8.48 27.91
C ASP A 564 9.40 9.99 28.20
N THR A 565 9.41 10.83 27.16
CA THR A 565 9.17 12.28 27.27
C THR A 565 7.69 12.65 27.09
N GLY A 566 6.84 11.65 26.85
CA GLY A 566 5.43 11.83 26.52
C GLY A 566 5.19 12.26 25.08
N THR A 567 6.17 12.09 24.18
CA THR A 567 6.05 12.44 22.75
C THR A 567 5.48 11.27 21.96
N PHE A 568 4.53 11.54 21.08
CA PHE A 568 3.78 10.55 20.31
C PHE A 568 4.65 9.82 19.28
N ILE A 569 4.64 8.48 19.32
CA ILE A 569 5.42 7.60 18.45
C ILE A 569 4.55 7.17 17.26
N THR A 570 4.75 7.82 16.13
CA THR A 570 3.98 7.57 14.89
C THR A 570 4.06 6.12 14.39
N PRO A 571 5.25 5.48 14.30
CA PRO A 571 5.40 4.11 13.80
C PRO A 571 4.57 3.08 14.56
N THR A 572 4.54 3.17 15.89
CA THR A 572 3.84 2.19 16.74
C THR A 572 2.34 2.19 16.42
N VAL A 573 1.72 3.36 16.37
CA VAL A 573 0.30 3.51 16.06
C VAL A 573 0.00 3.06 14.63
N PHE A 574 0.87 3.41 13.68
CA PHE A 574 0.76 3.00 12.28
C PHE A 574 0.76 1.47 12.13
N MET A 575 1.64 0.76 12.85
CA MET A 575 1.74 -0.70 12.82
C MET A 575 0.48 -1.38 13.35
N TYR A 576 -0.05 -0.92 14.49
CA TYR A 576 -1.31 -1.43 15.04
C TYR A 576 -2.47 -1.17 14.07
N PHE A 577 -2.57 0.05 13.53
CA PHE A 577 -3.61 0.41 12.57
C PHE A 577 -3.54 -0.47 11.31
N HIS A 578 -2.37 -0.62 10.68
CA HIS A 578 -2.19 -1.48 9.51
C HIS A 578 -2.68 -2.91 9.76
N ARG A 579 -2.31 -3.47 10.91
CA ARG A 579 -2.70 -4.81 11.32
C ARG A 579 -4.22 -4.94 11.45
N TYR A 580 -4.85 -4.01 12.17
CA TYR A 580 -6.29 -4.03 12.38
C TYR A 580 -7.07 -3.83 11.08
N LEU A 581 -6.59 -2.94 10.20
CA LEU A 581 -7.16 -2.72 8.87
C LEU A 581 -7.09 -4.00 8.02
N LYS A 582 -5.92 -4.64 7.94
CA LYS A 582 -5.75 -5.88 7.19
C LYS A 582 -6.68 -6.98 7.71
N ARG A 583 -6.78 -7.13 9.04
CA ARG A 583 -7.69 -8.08 9.68
C ARG A 583 -9.14 -7.77 9.34
N ALA A 584 -9.58 -6.52 9.44
CA ALA A 584 -10.94 -6.11 9.11
C ALA A 584 -11.34 -6.47 7.68
N LEU A 585 -10.44 -6.28 6.70
CA LEU A 585 -10.68 -6.65 5.30
C LEU A 585 -10.86 -8.16 5.08
N HIS A 586 -10.32 -9.00 5.98
CA HIS A 586 -10.44 -10.46 5.95
C HIS A 586 -11.54 -10.98 6.87
N GLU A 587 -12.43 -10.13 7.40
CA GLU A 587 -13.58 -10.58 8.19
C GLU A 587 -14.71 -11.06 7.27
N PRO A 588 -15.13 -12.33 7.36
CA PRO A 588 -16.18 -12.86 6.49
C PRO A 588 -17.52 -12.12 6.63
N ASN A 589 -17.82 -11.62 7.83
CA ASN A 589 -19.06 -10.93 8.12
C ASN A 589 -19.16 -9.54 7.47
N LEU A 590 -18.02 -8.88 7.21
CA LEU A 590 -17.98 -7.61 6.50
C LEU A 590 -18.65 -7.75 5.11
N TRP A 591 -18.27 -8.78 4.36
CA TRP A 591 -18.71 -9.01 2.99
C TRP A 591 -20.08 -9.69 2.85
N LYS A 592 -20.70 -10.04 3.98
CA LYS A 592 -22.10 -10.50 4.04
C LYS A 592 -23.09 -9.34 4.22
N ASP A 593 -22.62 -8.12 4.46
CA ASP A 593 -23.48 -6.95 4.58
C ASP A 593 -24.19 -6.64 3.25
N GLU A 594 -25.52 -6.49 3.31
CA GLU A 594 -26.38 -6.23 2.15
C GLU A 594 -26.09 -4.88 1.48
N ASN A 595 -25.56 -3.90 2.21
CA ASN A 595 -25.17 -2.61 1.63
C ASN A 595 -23.91 -2.72 0.77
N LEU A 596 -23.13 -3.80 0.91
CA LEU A 596 -21.96 -4.11 0.09
C LEU A 596 -22.27 -5.12 -1.03
N LYS A 597 -23.55 -5.38 -1.30
CA LYS A 597 -23.97 -6.42 -2.26
C LYS A 597 -23.49 -6.23 -3.69
N ASN A 598 -23.07 -5.03 -4.10
CA ASN A 598 -22.54 -4.74 -5.45
C ASN A 598 -21.01 -4.70 -5.49
N VAL A 599 -20.33 -5.03 -4.39
CA VAL A 599 -18.89 -4.87 -4.25
C VAL A 599 -18.20 -6.22 -4.10
N CYS A 600 -17.24 -6.47 -4.97
CA CYS A 600 -16.29 -7.56 -4.85
C CYS A 600 -14.96 -7.02 -4.30
N TYR A 601 -14.40 -7.70 -3.29
CA TYR A 601 -13.02 -7.46 -2.90
C TYR A 601 -12.10 -7.93 -4.03
N ILE A 602 -11.23 -7.05 -4.51
CA ILE A 602 -10.27 -7.45 -5.54
C ILE A 602 -9.18 -8.25 -4.85
N PHE A 603 -9.23 -9.58 -5.01
CA PHE A 603 -8.13 -10.47 -4.64
C PHE A 603 -6.93 -10.23 -5.58
N GLU A 604 -6.21 -9.16 -5.30
CA GLU A 604 -4.80 -9.03 -5.60
C GLU A 604 -4.08 -9.56 -4.37
N THR A 605 -3.05 -10.39 -4.54
CA THR A 605 -2.16 -10.74 -3.43
C THR A 605 -1.90 -9.48 -2.61
N PRO A 606 -2.33 -9.43 -1.35
CA PRO A 606 -2.35 -8.19 -0.60
C PRO A 606 -0.93 -7.67 -0.61
N PHE A 607 -0.79 -6.45 -1.15
CA PHE A 607 0.26 -5.50 -0.82
C PHE A 607 1.56 -6.18 -0.40
N LEU A 608 2.33 -6.61 -1.40
CA LEU A 608 3.75 -6.93 -1.23
C LEU A 608 4.46 -5.62 -0.88
N GLU A 609 4.32 -5.17 0.38
CA GLU A 609 5.32 -4.45 1.20
C GLU A 609 6.12 -3.35 0.48
N LYS A 610 5.62 -2.82 -0.65
CA LYS A 610 6.37 -1.88 -1.47
C LYS A 610 6.41 -0.51 -0.80
N ASP A 611 5.45 -0.27 0.08
CA ASP A 611 5.08 1.06 0.48
C ASP A 611 4.77 1.16 1.98
N MET A 612 5.44 0.40 2.88
CA MET A 612 5.47 0.87 4.29
C MET A 612 6.31 2.15 4.46
N ILE A 613 6.96 2.59 3.38
CA ILE A 613 7.54 3.93 3.23
C ILE A 613 6.43 4.98 3.00
N THR A 614 5.27 4.58 2.48
CA THR A 614 4.12 5.48 2.31
C THR A 614 3.16 5.32 3.47
N THR A 615 2.67 6.42 4.02
CA THR A 615 1.73 6.39 5.14
C THR A 615 0.28 6.11 4.72
N VAL A 616 0.05 5.91 3.43
CA VAL A 616 -1.29 5.71 2.83
C VAL A 616 -1.59 4.22 2.69
N PHE A 617 -2.68 3.78 3.31
CA PHE A 617 -3.22 2.44 3.10
C PHE A 617 -4.19 2.44 1.93
N MET A 618 -3.77 1.85 0.83
CA MET A 618 -4.62 1.68 -0.34
C MET A 618 -5.35 0.33 -0.25
N THR A 619 -6.59 0.27 -0.72
CA THR A 619 -7.31 -0.98 -1.03
C THR A 619 -8.08 -0.82 -2.34
N ARG A 620 -8.42 -1.93 -2.99
CA ARG A 620 -9.15 -1.92 -4.25
C ARG A 620 -10.42 -2.76 -4.17
N LEU A 621 -11.50 -2.18 -4.67
CA LEU A 621 -12.80 -2.80 -4.79
C LEU A 621 -13.20 -2.89 -6.26
N LEU A 622 -14.03 -3.87 -6.60
CA LEU A 622 -14.66 -3.97 -7.90
C LEU A 622 -16.15 -3.78 -7.72
N TRP A 623 -16.72 -2.78 -8.39
CA TRP A 623 -18.14 -2.50 -8.41
C TRP A 623 -18.81 -3.19 -9.59
N ILE A 624 -19.88 -3.95 -9.30
CA ILE A 624 -20.75 -4.58 -10.28
C ILE A 624 -22.12 -3.90 -10.21
N GLY A 625 -22.37 -2.99 -11.14
CA GLY A 625 -23.57 -2.15 -11.18
C GLY A 625 -24.22 -2.09 -12.56
N PRO A 626 -25.44 -1.52 -12.63
CA PRO A 626 -26.18 -1.37 -13.87
C PRO A 626 -25.52 -0.37 -14.83
N TRP A 627 -24.90 0.70 -14.35
CA TRP A 627 -24.19 1.67 -15.21
C TRP A 627 -22.72 1.28 -15.36
N HIS A 628 -22.09 0.96 -14.23
CA HIS A 628 -20.69 0.55 -14.14
C HIS A 628 -20.57 -0.97 -14.01
N LYS A 629 -20.22 -1.65 -15.11
CA LYS A 629 -20.26 -3.12 -15.17
C LYS A 629 -19.21 -3.81 -14.29
N GLN A 630 -17.98 -3.31 -14.31
CA GLN A 630 -16.83 -3.80 -13.54
C GLN A 630 -15.86 -2.64 -13.20
N LEU A 631 -16.36 -1.60 -12.53
CA LEU A 631 -15.55 -0.43 -12.18
C LEU A 631 -14.57 -0.78 -11.05
N ARG A 632 -13.27 -0.56 -11.30
CA ARG A 632 -12.24 -0.70 -10.27
C ARG A 632 -12.16 0.58 -9.45
N ILE A 633 -12.37 0.48 -8.16
CA ILE A 633 -12.36 1.60 -7.23
C ILE A 633 -11.13 1.49 -6.34
N LYS A 634 -10.30 2.52 -6.35
CA LYS A 634 -9.17 2.72 -5.44
C LYS A 634 -9.65 3.50 -4.20
N ILE A 635 -9.31 3.01 -3.02
CA ILE A 635 -9.62 3.69 -1.76
C ILE A 635 -8.31 3.89 -1.01
N ASP A 636 -7.94 5.14 -0.80
CA ASP A 636 -6.78 5.55 -0.02
C ASP A 636 -7.25 5.94 1.37
N MET A 637 -6.69 5.30 2.40
CA MET A 637 -7.00 5.51 3.81
C MET A 637 -5.73 5.96 4.54
N LEU A 638 -5.81 7.11 5.18
CA LEU A 638 -4.68 7.71 5.86
C LEU A 638 -5.02 7.96 7.34
N PRO A 639 -4.33 7.32 8.30
CA PRO A 639 -4.51 7.64 9.70
C PRO A 639 -3.96 9.03 10.02
N ALA A 640 -4.73 9.81 10.76
CA ALA A 640 -4.35 11.14 11.22
C ALA A 640 -4.85 11.39 12.63
N VAL A 641 -4.30 12.42 13.27
CA VAL A 641 -4.75 12.94 14.55
C VAL A 641 -5.36 14.31 14.30
N LYS A 642 -6.62 14.48 14.72
CA LYS A 642 -7.41 15.68 14.44
C LYS A 642 -7.49 16.57 15.68
N LYS A 643 -6.78 17.69 15.66
CA LYS A 643 -6.96 18.75 16.65
C LYS A 643 -8.05 19.73 16.16
N SER A 644 -9.04 20.01 17.00
CA SER A 644 -10.13 20.94 16.69
C SER A 644 -9.57 22.34 16.35
N ALA A 645 -9.91 22.87 15.16
CA ALA A 645 -9.62 24.23 14.71
C ALA A 645 -8.14 24.69 14.89
N TRP A 646 -7.18 23.78 14.70
CA TRP A 646 -5.75 24.11 14.84
C TRP A 646 -5.11 24.51 13.51
N TRP A 647 -4.25 25.54 13.56
CA TRP A 647 -3.44 26.04 12.47
C TRP A 647 -2.00 26.29 12.95
N PRO A 648 -0.97 25.97 12.14
CA PRO A 648 0.44 26.22 12.49
C PRO A 648 0.88 27.68 12.27
N ILE A 649 0.03 28.48 11.63
CA ILE A 649 0.23 29.91 11.37
C ILE A 649 -1.06 30.63 11.75
N ASP A 650 -1.01 31.96 11.84
CA ASP A 650 -2.23 32.76 12.00
C ASP A 650 -3.15 32.60 10.79
N PRO A 651 -4.31 31.91 10.89
CA PRO A 651 -5.19 31.70 9.75
C PRO A 651 -5.82 33.01 9.25
N TYR A 652 -5.86 34.09 10.06
CA TYR A 652 -6.37 35.39 9.60
C TYR A 652 -5.43 36.08 8.61
N SER A 653 -4.16 35.66 8.54
CA SER A 653 -3.17 36.18 7.60
C SER A 653 -3.31 35.57 6.19
N VAL A 654 -4.02 34.45 6.05
CA VAL A 654 -4.17 33.75 4.77
C VAL A 654 -5.41 34.27 4.04
N PRO A 655 -5.29 34.68 2.76
CA PRO A 655 -6.44 35.11 1.97
C PRO A 655 -7.50 34.02 1.78
N LEU A 656 -8.74 34.42 1.49
CA LEU A 656 -9.89 33.52 1.27
C LEU A 656 -10.32 32.69 2.50
N MET A 657 -9.82 33.02 3.70
CA MET A 657 -10.17 32.33 4.94
C MET A 657 -11.50 32.84 5.52
N THR A 658 -12.58 32.07 5.34
CA THR A 658 -13.85 32.28 6.07
C THR A 658 -13.77 31.66 7.46
N LYS A 659 -14.72 31.99 8.34
CA LYS A 659 -14.87 31.33 9.63
C LYS A 659 -15.03 29.82 9.48
N GLU A 660 -15.78 29.35 8.48
CA GLU A 660 -15.98 27.92 8.22
C GLU A 660 -14.67 27.21 7.84
N ILE A 661 -13.83 27.86 7.02
CA ILE A 661 -12.52 27.32 6.62
C ILE A 661 -11.55 27.34 7.81
N GLN A 662 -11.60 28.38 8.65
CA GLN A 662 -10.83 28.47 9.89
C GLN A 662 -11.22 27.35 10.86
N ASP A 663 -12.52 27.15 11.07
CA ASP A 663 -13.07 26.12 11.96
C ASP A 663 -12.75 24.70 11.45
N ALA A 664 -12.58 24.52 10.13
CA ALA A 664 -12.16 23.25 9.53
C ALA A 664 -10.74 22.82 9.97
N GLY A 665 -9.82 23.77 10.11
CA GLY A 665 -8.46 23.55 10.61
C GLY A 665 -7.56 22.67 9.74
N CYS A 666 -6.40 22.32 10.29
CA CYS A 666 -5.45 21.37 9.73
C CYS A 666 -5.55 19.99 10.42
N LEU A 667 -5.09 18.96 9.72
CA LEU A 667 -4.88 17.61 10.27
C LEU A 667 -3.39 17.33 10.43
N LEU A 668 -3.04 16.55 11.45
CA LEU A 668 -1.71 15.99 11.63
C LEU A 668 -1.72 14.53 11.18
N MET A 669 -1.19 14.28 10.00
CA MET A 669 -1.12 12.94 9.42
C MET A 669 0.09 12.20 9.99
N LEU A 670 -0.08 10.89 10.21
CA LEU A 670 1.04 10.03 10.56
C LEU A 670 2.08 10.07 9.42
N ASP A 671 3.34 10.38 9.74
CA ASP A 671 4.49 10.27 8.82
C ASP A 671 5.47 9.21 9.35
N THR A 672 5.74 8.19 8.54
CA THR A 672 6.70 7.11 8.85
C THR A 672 8.01 7.25 8.07
N ARG A 673 8.15 8.32 7.26
CA ARG A 673 9.37 8.60 6.50
C ARG A 673 10.45 9.09 7.47
N SER A 674 11.67 8.59 7.31
CA SER A 674 12.81 8.95 8.15
C SER A 674 13.54 10.18 7.60
N GLU A 675 14.15 10.99 8.47
CA GLU A 675 15.07 12.08 8.10
C GLU A 675 16.40 11.56 7.46
N TYR A 676 16.55 10.25 7.28
CA TYR A 676 17.81 9.57 6.95
C TYR A 676 18.22 9.58 5.47
N GLU A 677 17.66 10.44 4.63
CA GLU A 677 18.14 10.60 3.25
C GLU A 677 19.51 11.31 3.14
N SER A 678 20.12 11.76 4.25
CA SER A 678 21.38 12.53 4.22
C SER A 678 22.62 11.88 4.85
N PHE A 679 22.61 10.62 5.27
CA PHE A 679 23.84 9.94 5.75
C PHE A 679 24.29 8.85 4.78
N THR A 680 25.27 9.19 3.96
CA THR A 680 26.15 8.27 3.24
C THR A 680 27.05 7.55 4.25
N ASP A 681 26.56 6.46 4.83
CA ASP A 681 27.44 5.44 5.42
C ASP A 681 27.00 4.07 4.92
N ASP A 682 27.83 3.50 4.04
CA ASP A 682 27.59 2.24 3.34
C ASP A 682 27.61 1.01 4.28
N TYR A 683 27.84 1.19 5.59
CA TYR A 683 27.80 0.12 6.59
C TYR A 683 26.40 -0.19 7.14
N PHE A 684 25.42 0.72 6.97
CA PHE A 684 24.06 0.55 7.50
C PHE A 684 22.99 0.20 6.45
N LYS A 685 23.37 0.17 5.16
CA LYS A 685 22.44 -0.12 4.05
C LYS A 685 22.17 -1.61 3.83
N GLU A 686 22.99 -2.52 4.36
CA GLU A 686 22.90 -3.95 4.06
C GLU A 686 21.98 -4.77 5.01
N PHE A 687 21.50 -4.21 6.12
CA PHE A 687 20.89 -5.01 7.20
C PHE A 687 19.40 -4.79 7.51
N ILE A 688 18.66 -4.08 6.67
CA ILE A 688 17.28 -3.66 6.96
C ILE A 688 16.34 -4.16 5.86
N SER A 689 15.79 -5.36 6.10
CA SER A 689 15.04 -6.14 5.10
C SER A 689 13.53 -6.29 5.34
N ASP A 690 12.97 -5.60 6.33
CA ASP A 690 11.54 -5.28 6.31
C ASP A 690 11.37 -3.81 5.90
N SER A 691 10.37 -3.52 5.08
CA SER A 691 9.91 -2.13 4.87
C SER A 691 9.48 -1.42 6.18
N ILE A 692 9.30 -2.18 7.27
CA ILE A 692 9.11 -1.70 8.66
C ILE A 692 10.42 -1.17 9.26
N ASP A 693 11.56 -1.75 8.94
CA ASP A 693 12.84 -1.37 9.59
C ASP A 693 13.47 -0.12 8.93
N ARG A 694 12.91 0.36 7.81
CA ARG A 694 13.20 1.69 7.22
C ARG A 694 12.50 2.83 7.95
N ILE A 695 11.51 2.52 8.77
CA ILE A 695 10.77 3.47 9.59
C ILE A 695 11.61 3.66 10.85
N ASP A 696 12.05 4.90 11.13
CA ASP A 696 12.67 5.20 12.42
C ASP A 696 11.65 4.86 13.52
N PRO A 697 11.88 3.84 14.37
CA PRO A 697 10.93 3.45 15.40
C PRO A 697 10.70 4.56 16.45
N LYS A 698 11.53 5.61 16.43
CA LYS A 698 11.43 6.80 17.26
C LYS A 698 10.93 8.02 16.49
N SER A 699 10.47 7.86 15.25
CA SER A 699 9.86 8.97 14.51
C SER A 699 8.65 9.48 15.30
N THR A 700 8.70 10.78 15.57
CA THR A 700 7.67 11.53 16.31
C THR A 700 7.06 12.60 15.41
N ASP A 701 7.46 12.63 14.14
CA ASP A 701 7.09 13.69 13.21
C ASP A 701 5.72 13.39 12.59
N LEU A 702 4.96 14.47 12.43
CA LEU A 702 3.64 14.48 11.84
C LEU A 702 3.60 15.48 10.70
N ARG A 703 2.96 15.06 9.59
CA ARG A 703 2.79 15.90 8.41
C ARG A 703 1.52 16.72 8.53
N ILE A 704 1.62 18.03 8.31
CA ILE A 704 0.45 18.90 8.25
C ILE A 704 -0.28 18.68 6.92
N SER A 705 -1.60 18.52 7.02
CA SER A 705 -2.51 18.51 5.89
C SER A 705 -3.59 19.58 6.04
N THR A 706 -3.72 20.38 4.99
CA THR A 706 -4.72 21.42 4.81
C THR A 706 -6.00 20.88 4.15
N ALA A 707 -6.12 19.56 4.00
CA ALA A 707 -7.26 18.93 3.31
C ALA A 707 -8.65 19.36 3.83
N PRO A 708 -8.92 19.54 5.15
CA PRO A 708 -10.21 20.05 5.60
C PRO A 708 -10.53 21.44 5.06
N ALA A 709 -9.58 22.36 5.17
CA ALA A 709 -9.71 23.72 4.66
C ALA A 709 -9.84 23.76 3.14
N GLU A 710 -9.05 22.96 2.41
CA GLU A 710 -9.10 22.84 0.95
C GLU A 710 -10.47 22.33 0.47
N VAL A 711 -11.00 21.26 1.10
CA VAL A 711 -12.32 20.70 0.77
C VAL A 711 -13.41 21.72 1.07
N CYS A 712 -13.31 22.44 2.18
CA CYS A 712 -14.25 23.49 2.54
C CYS A 712 -14.24 24.61 1.49
N LEU A 713 -13.07 25.13 1.13
CA LEU A 713 -12.91 26.20 0.13
C LEU A 713 -13.39 25.77 -1.27
N MET A 714 -13.07 24.56 -1.71
CA MET A 714 -13.55 24.06 -3.02
C MET A 714 -15.08 23.99 -3.11
N LYS A 715 -15.74 23.67 -1.99
CA LYS A 715 -17.21 23.63 -1.92
C LYS A 715 -17.85 25.01 -1.93
N THR A 716 -17.17 26.04 -1.42
CA THR A 716 -17.68 27.42 -1.41
C THR A 716 -17.51 28.14 -2.74
N PHE A 717 -16.63 27.65 -3.63
CA PHE A 717 -16.46 28.26 -4.95
C PHE A 717 -17.75 28.28 -5.79
N PRO A 718 -17.94 29.30 -6.65
CA PRO A 718 -19.00 29.30 -7.65
C PRO A 718 -18.86 28.12 -8.63
N GLN A 719 -19.99 27.63 -9.17
CA GLN A 719 -19.97 26.47 -10.10
C GLN A 719 -19.06 26.71 -11.30
N LYS A 720 -19.08 27.94 -11.86
CA LYS A 720 -18.23 28.35 -12.98
C LYS A 720 -16.74 28.14 -12.72
N VAL A 721 -16.28 28.36 -11.48
CA VAL A 721 -14.88 28.16 -11.07
C VAL A 721 -14.55 26.68 -10.95
N ARG A 722 -15.46 25.88 -10.38
CA ARG A 722 -15.32 24.42 -10.33
C ARG A 722 -15.30 23.79 -11.72
N ASP A 723 -16.13 24.29 -12.63
CA ASP A 723 -16.15 23.88 -14.04
C ASP A 723 -14.80 24.18 -14.71
N SER A 724 -14.22 25.36 -14.49
CA SER A 724 -12.89 25.71 -15.02
C SER A 724 -11.78 24.82 -14.46
N TYR A 725 -11.82 24.51 -13.16
CA TYR A 725 -10.89 23.55 -12.54
C TYR A 725 -11.04 22.14 -13.13
N ALA A 726 -12.27 21.65 -13.26
CA ALA A 726 -12.57 20.35 -13.85
C ALA A 726 -12.14 20.27 -15.32
N LEU A 727 -12.35 21.35 -16.08
CA LEU A 727 -11.91 21.46 -17.46
C LEU A 727 -10.39 21.44 -17.58
N ALA A 728 -9.67 22.20 -16.74
CA ALA A 728 -8.21 22.16 -16.67
C ALA A 728 -7.70 20.73 -16.40
N LYS A 729 -8.33 20.04 -15.46
CA LYS A 729 -8.00 18.66 -15.11
C LYS A 729 -8.24 17.68 -16.27
N LEU A 730 -9.41 17.74 -16.92
CA LEU A 730 -9.74 16.91 -18.09
C LEU A 730 -8.76 17.13 -19.24
N PHE A 731 -8.36 18.37 -19.47
CA PHE A 731 -7.37 18.71 -20.47
C PHE A 731 -6.01 18.10 -20.11
N VAL A 732 -5.47 18.33 -18.92
CA VAL A 732 -4.21 17.71 -18.48
C VAL A 732 -4.22 16.18 -18.60
N GLU A 733 -5.33 15.51 -18.23
CA GLU A 733 -5.48 14.06 -18.39
C GLU A 733 -5.46 13.60 -19.87
N LEU A 734 -6.00 14.39 -20.80
CA LEU A 734 -6.03 14.04 -22.22
C LEU A 734 -4.63 13.95 -22.86
N TRP A 735 -3.66 14.72 -22.38
CA TRP A 735 -2.27 14.74 -22.87
C TRP A 735 -1.30 13.87 -22.06
N GLY A 736 -1.79 13.18 -21.03
CA GLY A 736 -1.03 12.12 -20.35
C GLY A 736 0.22 12.60 -19.61
N THR A 737 0.17 13.82 -19.07
CA THR A 737 1.24 14.33 -18.20
C THR A 737 1.01 13.84 -16.79
N ASP A 738 1.45 12.62 -16.48
CA ASP A 738 1.36 12.03 -15.13
C ASP A 738 2.08 12.88 -14.06
N GLU A 739 2.92 13.82 -14.50
CA GLU A 739 3.70 14.71 -13.65
C GLU A 739 2.88 15.92 -13.13
N ILE A 740 1.81 16.35 -13.83
CA ILE A 740 0.95 17.45 -13.38
C ILE A 740 -0.15 16.90 -12.47
N THR A 741 0.01 17.09 -11.16
CA THR A 741 -0.95 16.56 -10.18
C THR A 741 -2.19 17.46 -10.03
N SER A 742 -3.33 16.86 -9.66
CA SER A 742 -4.56 17.60 -9.33
C SER A 742 -4.36 18.65 -8.21
N TYR A 743 -3.39 18.40 -7.32
CA TYR A 743 -3.00 19.32 -6.26
C TYR A 743 -2.38 20.62 -6.79
N MET A 744 -1.56 20.55 -7.84
CA MET A 744 -0.96 21.73 -8.48
C MET A 744 -2.03 22.63 -9.09
N LEU A 745 -2.95 22.04 -9.87
CA LEU A 745 -4.08 22.76 -10.46
C LEU A 745 -4.98 23.40 -9.40
N LYS A 746 -5.18 22.71 -8.27
CA LYS A 746 -6.00 23.20 -7.16
C LYS A 746 -5.38 24.44 -6.52
N ASN A 747 -4.08 24.42 -6.22
CA ASN A 747 -3.37 25.60 -5.72
C ASN A 747 -3.44 26.76 -6.72
N CYS A 748 -3.21 26.50 -8.01
CA CYS A 748 -3.33 27.52 -9.05
C CYS A 748 -4.73 28.15 -9.07
N THR A 749 -5.77 27.35 -8.87
CA THR A 749 -7.16 27.82 -8.76
C THR A 749 -7.35 28.75 -7.57
N PHE A 750 -6.80 28.40 -6.39
CA PHE A 750 -6.83 29.27 -5.21
C PHE A 750 -6.15 30.61 -5.45
N TYR A 751 -4.96 30.61 -6.06
CA TYR A 751 -4.26 31.85 -6.41
C TYR A 751 -5.00 32.68 -7.46
N VAL A 752 -5.61 32.07 -8.48
CA VAL A 752 -6.44 32.81 -9.46
C VAL A 752 -7.63 33.48 -8.77
N MET A 753 -8.32 32.77 -7.87
CA MET A 753 -9.45 33.33 -7.14
C MET A 753 -9.06 34.45 -6.18
N TYR A 754 -7.87 34.34 -5.58
CA TYR A 754 -7.28 35.41 -4.79
C TYR A 754 -6.98 36.67 -5.63
N ASP A 755 -6.34 36.49 -6.78
CA ASP A 755 -6.00 37.60 -7.70
C ASP A 755 -7.24 38.28 -8.27
N LEU A 756 -8.34 37.53 -8.46
CA LEU A 756 -9.64 38.07 -8.85
C LEU A 756 -10.39 38.75 -7.70
N HIS A 757 -9.78 38.83 -6.51
CA HIS A 757 -10.35 39.43 -5.30
C HIS A 757 -11.72 38.86 -4.92
N TRP A 758 -11.95 37.56 -5.18
CA TRP A 758 -13.20 36.92 -4.81
C TRP A 758 -13.38 36.85 -3.29
N ASN A 759 -14.60 37.09 -2.83
CA ASN A 759 -14.94 37.06 -1.41
C ASN A 759 -15.78 35.80 -1.07
N PRO A 760 -15.21 34.83 -0.33
CA PRO A 760 -15.93 33.61 0.03
C PRO A 760 -17.08 33.81 1.01
N ASN A 761 -17.17 34.96 1.70
CA ASN A 761 -18.30 35.27 2.59
C ASN A 761 -19.52 35.79 1.83
N LYS A 762 -19.39 36.06 0.52
CA LYS A 762 -20.49 36.49 -0.37
C LYS A 762 -20.35 35.81 -1.73
N PRO A 763 -20.44 34.47 -1.77
CA PRO A 763 -20.19 33.71 -3.00
C PRO A 763 -21.17 34.08 -4.13
N GLU A 764 -22.40 34.47 -3.79
CA GLU A 764 -23.44 34.97 -4.70
C GLU A 764 -23.07 36.27 -5.44
N ASP A 765 -22.19 37.11 -4.88
CA ASP A 765 -21.78 38.38 -5.49
C ASP A 765 -20.72 38.18 -6.61
N PHE A 766 -20.28 36.93 -6.85
CA PHE A 766 -19.29 36.64 -7.88
C PHE A 766 -19.89 36.67 -9.29
N GLU A 767 -19.95 37.87 -9.86
CA GLU A 767 -20.21 38.08 -11.28
C GLU A 767 -18.89 38.37 -12.00
N THR A 768 -18.35 37.36 -12.69
CA THR A 768 -17.19 37.52 -13.59
C THR A 768 -17.62 37.48 -15.05
N THR A 769 -17.13 38.45 -15.83
CA THR A 769 -17.30 38.49 -17.29
C THR A 769 -16.53 37.38 -18.00
N LEU A 770 -15.53 36.78 -17.36
CA LEU A 770 -14.67 35.75 -17.95
C LEU A 770 -15.43 34.43 -18.15
N SER A 771 -15.30 33.76 -19.30
CA SER A 771 -15.89 32.44 -19.56
C SER A 771 -15.22 31.31 -18.78
N VAL A 772 -15.81 30.11 -18.79
CA VAL A 772 -15.21 28.90 -18.19
C VAL A 772 -13.85 28.62 -18.84
N ARG A 773 -13.74 28.78 -20.17
CA ARG A 773 -12.50 28.64 -20.94
C ARG A 773 -11.46 29.66 -20.50
N GLU A 774 -11.83 30.93 -20.36
CA GLU A 774 -10.91 32.00 -19.97
C GLU A 774 -10.37 31.82 -18.55
N LEU A 775 -11.21 31.44 -17.60
CA LEU A 775 -10.76 31.06 -16.25
C LEU A 775 -9.84 29.84 -16.26
N THR A 776 -10.13 28.85 -17.11
CA THR A 776 -9.26 27.67 -17.30
C THR A 776 -7.88 28.07 -17.81
N ILE A 777 -7.83 29.00 -18.76
CA ILE A 777 -6.58 29.58 -19.27
C ILE A 777 -5.80 30.26 -18.15
N LEU A 778 -6.45 31.05 -17.28
CA LEU A 778 -5.79 31.70 -16.14
C LEU A 778 -5.18 30.67 -15.16
N ILE A 779 -5.89 29.57 -14.89
CA ILE A 779 -5.38 28.48 -14.04
C ILE A 779 -4.11 27.86 -14.65
N LEU A 780 -4.13 27.56 -15.95
CA LEU A 780 -2.99 26.96 -16.66
C LEU A 780 -1.82 27.94 -16.83
N GLN A 781 -2.08 29.23 -17.04
CA GLN A 781 -1.06 30.29 -17.03
C GLN A 781 -0.41 30.43 -15.65
N LYS A 782 -1.20 30.34 -14.58
CA LYS A 782 -0.70 30.36 -13.20
C LYS A 782 0.21 29.16 -12.94
N LEU A 783 -0.17 27.97 -13.41
CA LEU A 783 0.67 26.77 -13.33
C LEU A 783 2.00 26.97 -14.08
N LEU A 784 1.96 27.53 -15.29
CA LEU A 784 3.18 27.86 -16.07
C LEU A 784 4.08 28.85 -15.32
N LYS A 785 3.50 29.86 -14.66
CA LYS A 785 4.25 30.84 -13.87
C LYS A 785 4.97 30.18 -12.70
N PHE A 786 4.26 29.39 -11.88
CA PHE A 786 4.88 28.73 -10.73
C PHE A 786 5.92 27.67 -11.12
N ASN A 787 5.76 27.04 -12.28
CA ASN A 787 6.78 26.13 -12.82
C ASN A 787 8.10 26.85 -13.18
N ARG A 788 8.06 28.16 -13.50
CA ARG A 788 9.28 28.97 -13.74
C ARG A 788 10.02 29.35 -12.45
N GLU A 789 9.34 29.39 -11.31
CA GLU A 789 9.87 29.87 -10.02
C GLU A 789 10.51 28.74 -9.16
N SER A 790 10.77 27.56 -9.77
CA SER A 790 11.41 26.38 -9.15
C SER A 790 10.70 25.78 -7.92
N CYS A 791 9.55 26.32 -7.51
CA CYS A 791 8.74 25.80 -6.41
C CYS A 791 7.26 26.15 -6.63
N LEU A 792 6.36 25.17 -6.45
CA LEU A 792 4.92 25.44 -6.39
C LEU A 792 4.49 25.54 -4.92
N PRO A 793 4.28 26.76 -4.39
CA PRO A 793 3.95 26.92 -2.98
C PRO A 793 2.57 26.35 -2.64
N ARG A 794 2.43 25.83 -1.42
CA ARG A 794 1.12 25.46 -0.89
C ARG A 794 0.38 26.75 -0.53
N PHE A 795 -0.83 26.96 -1.05
CA PHE A 795 -1.59 28.19 -0.84
C PHE A 795 -1.75 28.55 0.65
N PHE A 796 -2.14 27.57 1.48
CA PHE A 796 -2.39 27.78 2.91
C PHE A 796 -1.12 27.71 3.78
N LEU A 797 -0.02 27.17 3.27
CA LEU A 797 1.23 26.96 4.01
C LEU A 797 2.44 27.24 3.09
N PRO A 798 2.63 28.49 2.63
CA PRO A 798 3.59 28.82 1.58
C PRO A 798 5.05 28.58 1.99
N GLU A 799 5.33 28.54 3.29
CA GLU A 799 6.67 28.24 3.84
C GLU A 799 6.99 26.74 3.85
N VAL A 800 5.98 25.87 3.72
CA VAL A 800 6.11 24.40 3.71
C VAL A 800 6.08 23.89 2.27
N ASN A 801 7.06 24.31 1.47
CA ASN A 801 7.24 23.85 0.10
C ASN A 801 7.60 22.35 0.08
N VAL A 802 6.86 21.55 -0.70
CA VAL A 802 7.12 20.11 -0.89
C VAL A 802 7.25 19.82 -2.38
N PHE A 803 8.48 19.92 -2.91
CA PHE A 803 9.26 18.85 -3.57
C PHE A 803 10.64 19.40 -4.02
N PRO A 804 11.76 18.70 -3.70
CA PRO A 804 13.09 18.96 -4.23
C PRO A 804 13.76 17.73 -4.89
N SER A 805 14.39 17.90 -6.07
CA SER A 805 15.68 17.28 -6.47
C SER A 805 16.12 17.82 -7.85
N ASP A 806 17.44 17.92 -8.08
CA ASP A 806 18.03 18.42 -9.34
C ASP A 806 17.74 17.54 -10.57
N ASP A 807 17.30 16.28 -10.36
CA ASP A 807 16.94 15.34 -11.43
C ASP A 807 15.64 15.70 -12.20
N ASP A 808 14.85 16.67 -11.72
CA ASP A 808 13.52 17.04 -12.28
C ASP A 808 13.56 18.01 -13.49
N ILE A 809 14.74 18.36 -14.03
CA ILE A 809 14.82 19.38 -15.10
C ILE A 809 14.10 18.92 -16.38
N GLN A 810 14.23 17.65 -16.76
CA GLN A 810 13.62 17.12 -17.98
C GLN A 810 12.09 17.05 -17.88
N ASP A 811 11.58 16.59 -16.74
CA ASP A 811 10.14 16.55 -16.43
C ASP A 811 9.53 17.95 -16.45
N ARG A 812 10.23 18.96 -15.89
CA ARG A 812 9.81 20.37 -15.97
C ARG A 812 9.73 20.89 -17.41
N LYS A 813 10.73 20.60 -18.27
CA LYS A 813 10.71 20.99 -19.68
C LYS A 813 9.52 20.37 -20.41
N ARG A 814 9.23 19.10 -20.14
CA ARG A 814 8.10 18.38 -20.72
C ARG A 814 6.75 18.97 -20.28
N GLN A 815 6.53 19.16 -18.98
CA GLN A 815 5.33 19.82 -18.44
C GLN A 815 5.09 21.18 -19.08
N LYS A 816 6.13 22.01 -19.20
CA LYS A 816 6.04 23.34 -19.82
C LYS A 816 5.58 23.26 -21.28
N LYS A 817 6.12 22.31 -22.05
CA LYS A 817 5.74 22.08 -23.45
C LYS A 817 4.28 21.68 -23.56
N ASP A 818 3.84 20.75 -22.72
CA ASP A 818 2.48 20.22 -22.76
C ASP A 818 1.46 21.29 -22.34
N ILE A 819 1.72 22.04 -21.26
CA ILE A 819 0.87 23.18 -20.84
C ILE A 819 0.77 24.24 -21.94
N LYS A 820 1.91 24.63 -22.55
CA LYS A 820 1.91 25.60 -23.68
C LYS A 820 1.07 25.09 -24.85
N PHE A 821 1.12 23.80 -25.14
CA PHE A 821 0.32 23.19 -26.19
C PHE A 821 -1.18 23.23 -25.87
N VAL A 822 -1.57 22.90 -24.63
CA VAL A 822 -2.97 23.01 -24.18
C VAL A 822 -3.48 24.45 -24.30
N LEU A 823 -2.69 25.42 -23.84
CA LEU A 823 -3.04 26.84 -23.92
C LEU A 823 -3.25 27.30 -25.37
N LYS A 824 -2.41 26.84 -26.31
CA LYS A 824 -2.57 27.10 -27.74
C LYS A 824 -3.89 26.54 -28.28
N ILE A 825 -4.27 25.34 -27.86
CA ILE A 825 -5.55 24.71 -28.24
C ILE A 825 -6.74 25.50 -27.71
N LEU A 826 -6.64 26.02 -26.48
CA LEU A 826 -7.67 26.87 -25.88
C LEU A 826 -7.78 28.26 -26.51
N GLY A 827 -7.03 28.54 -27.58
CA GLY A 827 -7.09 29.80 -28.32
C GLY A 827 -6.17 30.89 -27.77
N LEU A 828 -5.27 30.55 -26.84
CA LEU A 828 -4.25 31.49 -26.36
C LEU A 828 -3.01 31.40 -27.26
N ASP A 829 -2.76 32.43 -28.07
CA ASP A 829 -1.55 32.51 -28.89
C ASP A 829 -0.37 32.87 -27.99
N ILE A 830 0.31 31.86 -27.46
CA ILE A 830 1.59 32.05 -26.78
C ILE A 830 2.62 32.28 -27.88
N SER A 831 2.74 33.52 -28.36
CA SER A 831 3.93 33.95 -29.07
C SER A 831 5.12 33.56 -28.21
N LEU A 832 6.02 32.76 -28.76
CA LEU A 832 7.28 32.41 -28.12
C LEU A 832 7.94 33.71 -27.66
N ASP A 833 7.89 34.01 -26.36
CA ASP A 833 8.79 35.00 -25.77
C ASP A 833 10.20 34.57 -26.17
N SER A 834 10.84 35.43 -26.94
CA SER A 834 12.15 35.29 -27.57
C SER A 834 13.31 35.35 -26.57
N ASP A 835 13.16 34.77 -25.38
CA ASP A 835 14.14 34.82 -24.30
C ASP A 835 14.44 33.41 -23.73
N GLU A 836 14.73 32.46 -24.62
CA GLU A 836 15.52 31.27 -24.25
C GLU A 836 16.76 31.25 -25.14
N SER A 837 17.88 31.73 -24.57
CA SER A 837 19.22 31.34 -25.02
C SER A 837 19.32 29.83 -24.84
N ASP A 838 19.15 29.09 -25.92
CA ASP A 838 19.57 27.70 -26.07
C ASP A 838 21.10 27.62 -25.94
N ASP A 839 21.61 27.64 -24.72
CA ASP A 839 22.91 27.09 -24.37
C ASP A 839 22.66 26.02 -23.31
N ASP A 840 22.39 24.78 -23.76
CA ASP A 840 22.70 23.55 -23.04
C ASP A 840 22.61 22.36 -24.02
N VAL A 841 23.74 22.14 -24.69
CA VAL A 841 24.28 20.91 -25.29
C VAL A 841 23.27 19.77 -25.51
N TYR A 842 22.82 19.61 -26.76
CA TYR A 842 22.48 18.30 -27.31
C TYR A 842 23.75 17.41 -27.24
N PHE A 843 23.74 16.37 -26.41
CA PHE A 843 24.54 15.18 -26.71
C PHE A 843 23.73 14.34 -27.69
N ASP A 844 24.07 14.49 -28.98
CA ASP A 844 23.76 13.51 -30.01
C ASP A 844 24.52 12.23 -29.68
N ASP A 845 23.85 11.24 -29.07
CA ASP A 845 24.27 9.84 -29.13
C ASP A 845 23.56 9.20 -30.33
N ASP A 846 24.04 9.52 -31.52
CA ASP A 846 23.84 8.74 -32.74
C ASP A 846 25.09 8.93 -33.62
N SER A 847 26.15 8.18 -33.32
CA SER A 847 27.21 7.88 -34.29
C SER A 847 27.45 6.37 -34.33
N ASP A 848 26.78 5.76 -35.31
CA ASP A 848 27.21 4.53 -35.97
C ASP A 848 28.69 4.68 -36.43
N GLU A 849 29.63 4.09 -35.71
CA GLU A 849 30.92 3.65 -36.26
C GLU A 849 31.32 2.32 -35.62
N ASN A 850 30.94 1.23 -36.29
CA ASN A 850 31.66 -0.04 -36.22
C ASN A 850 31.79 -0.58 -37.65
N SER A 851 32.64 0.08 -38.44
CA SER A 851 33.33 -0.54 -39.55
C SER A 851 34.81 -0.65 -39.16
N ASP A 852 35.23 -1.85 -38.81
CA ASP A 852 36.46 -2.47 -39.32
C ASP A 852 36.69 -3.79 -38.56
N ASP A 853 36.37 -4.91 -39.21
CA ASP A 853 37.34 -6.00 -39.29
C ASP A 853 37.12 -6.90 -40.52
N SER A 854 38.20 -6.95 -41.28
CA SER A 854 38.55 -7.57 -42.57
C SER A 854 38.12 -9.00 -42.94
N ASN A 855 38.08 -9.17 -44.27
CA ASN A 855 38.09 -10.36 -45.16
C ASN A 855 36.76 -10.99 -45.61
#